data_AF-B6K741-F1
#
_entry.id   AF-B6K741-F1
#
_cell.length_a   1.000
_cell.length_b   1.000
_cell.length_c   1.000
_cell.angle_alpha   90.00
_cell.angle_beta   90.00
_cell.angle_gamma   90.00
#
_symmetry.space_group_name_H-M   'P 1'
#
loop_
_entity.id
_entity.type
_entity.pdbx_description
1 polymer ?
#
loop_
_entity_poly.entity_id
_entity_poly.type
_entity_poly.pdbx_seq_one_letter_code
_entity_poly.pdbx_strand_id
1 'polypeptide(L)'
;MNSLQCYIKQSPRTVAFQKDESILTIRLQEDTTDPYVYDIGLVSLEEFQKDNAYVPLFNGNNVISILNILVWPAVEEQGNEKTTLANIAICVLREAETVASIRKESDILRVKRIDFISLNSDCWDNNLFSEKPDESSTENVELNSSTESSSTSVTESSSEDATFDYEIGLPELLTDGSFYVTQKEGCYAEFAVSTEELNLKDPSNKCQFLWNGCFVKNVKKFIMDRYHLPSLADMFTYSFRGYVESEKVNDVTLTIISRLRIVPNRPTYPPSGLDDEANVCAFSEIETIVQHENQIGSFCQVRGTVPCFWQQTSTWSGKATLITRSLQAGLKSFTLHFEKLLAQYQKVYIIDLLGSAAHEVTLSDAYRRYLQQAFSTTSSIEAAHLRNDERNLADRAFLEQRFSELLSHQTYSLVTYGNKPEVLLQQKGVIRMNSYDCLGRTNGVQSVLSQLQVTEMLRTMHVNYTNAVFDLHNRLWANTGDELSKLLNGVGSIGSSAVRYGKLSFAGALSDISKSLGRMYVGMFPDDTTQENLNMLCETPNDNLITLNNSLQYFLRKSLQKAEKEHSQEIPLSLYCVTFNANGKIPDPASLEKLVCPLPGIVCDVYAVAVQELVDLKVKQLLNTDFQRLRIWEESILKTLNTTDSDETYSLVQSVQMAGISLSIYMKERLFPRVSQVEEAVRKTGFGGFSTNKGAVALRFHVGMSELCIVSSHLAPKERNIAERNSEYFDIAKNLRFLSSKRIYDNKQIVWMGDFNYRINLDYATTKKLALNGDFDYLYRYDQLQNAMREDHIFHGLTESQLTFPPTYKFDVGTSNYCPEKKQRTPSWTDRILITDNMSRLVYSSIDIQTSDHRPVFSILEFKASMLENKHYWQALREAEAEYNNTTQTDNSV
;
A
#
# COMPACT_ATOMS: atom_id res chain seq x y z
N MET A 1 31.53 6.58 16.42
CA MET A 1 30.65 6.54 15.23
C MET A 1 31.54 6.34 14.01
N ASN A 2 31.11 5.52 13.05
CA ASN A 2 31.79 5.44 11.75
C ASN A 2 31.63 6.81 11.09
N SER A 3 32.73 7.50 10.82
CA SER A 3 32.70 8.80 10.16
C SER A 3 33.29 8.62 8.77
N LEU A 4 32.46 8.76 7.75
CA LEU A 4 32.87 8.58 6.35
C LEU A 4 33.13 9.95 5.73
N GLN A 5 34.26 10.10 5.03
CA GLN A 5 34.45 11.26 4.16
C GLN A 5 33.79 11.00 2.82
N CYS A 6 33.10 12.00 2.29
CA CYS A 6 32.32 11.88 1.06
C CYS A 6 32.88 12.83 0.00
N TYR A 7 33.01 12.34 -1.23
CA TYR A 7 33.57 13.07 -2.35
C TYR A 7 32.73 12.84 -3.61
N ILE A 8 32.80 13.77 -4.55
CA ILE A 8 32.13 13.66 -5.86
C ILE A 8 33.09 13.98 -7.00
N LYS A 9 32.99 13.20 -8.08
CA LYS A 9 33.64 13.44 -9.37
C LYS A 9 32.56 13.66 -10.42
N GLN A 10 32.68 14.69 -11.24
CA GLN A 10 31.63 15.08 -12.18
C GLN A 10 31.58 14.24 -13.48
N SER A 11 32.72 13.72 -13.95
CA SER A 11 32.78 12.98 -15.21
C SER A 11 33.79 11.83 -15.16
N PRO A 12 33.35 10.55 -15.31
CA PRO A 12 31.96 10.12 -15.19
C PRO A 12 31.43 10.43 -13.78
N ARG A 13 30.15 10.79 -13.65
CA ARG A 13 29.58 11.21 -12.37
C ARG A 13 29.65 10.07 -11.35
N THR A 14 30.45 10.26 -10.31
CA THR A 14 30.80 9.20 -9.34
C THR A 14 30.89 9.78 -7.93
N VAL A 15 30.18 9.15 -6.98
CA VAL A 15 30.25 9.49 -5.56
C VAL A 15 31.18 8.50 -4.87
N ALA A 16 32.11 9.00 -4.06
CA ALA A 16 33.08 8.19 -3.33
C ALA A 16 32.93 8.37 -1.81
N PHE A 17 32.99 7.26 -1.08
CA PHE A 17 32.97 7.21 0.37
C PHE A 17 34.25 6.58 0.89
N GLN A 18 35.00 7.35 1.67
CA GLN A 18 36.22 6.90 2.31
C GLN A 18 35.93 6.43 3.73
N LYS A 19 36.42 5.23 4.04
CA LYS A 19 36.56 4.72 5.41
C LYS A 19 37.93 4.08 5.56
N ASP A 20 38.72 4.60 6.48
CA ASP A 20 40.11 4.19 6.67
C ASP A 20 40.88 4.28 5.33
N GLU A 21 41.51 3.18 4.90
CA GLU A 21 42.28 3.06 3.65
C GLU A 21 41.44 2.62 2.43
N SER A 22 40.13 2.43 2.60
CA SER A 22 39.25 1.90 1.55
C SER A 22 38.31 2.97 1.00
N ILE A 23 38.20 3.05 -0.33
CA ILE A 23 37.34 3.98 -1.04
C ILE A 23 36.24 3.20 -1.79
N LEU A 24 35.00 3.33 -1.32
CA LEU A 24 33.83 2.78 -2.01
C LEU A 24 33.28 3.81 -2.98
N THR A 25 33.08 3.42 -4.24
CA THR A 25 32.56 4.30 -5.30
C THR A 25 31.19 3.83 -5.75
N ILE A 26 30.29 4.77 -6.02
CA ILE A 26 28.93 4.53 -6.50
C ILE A 26 28.69 5.41 -7.72
N ARG A 27 28.24 4.81 -8.83
CA ARG A 27 27.91 5.50 -10.08
C ARG A 27 26.84 4.77 -10.87
N LEU A 28 26.18 5.46 -11.79
CA LEU A 28 25.28 4.83 -12.76
C LEU A 28 26.08 4.17 -13.89
N GLN A 29 25.50 3.12 -14.48
CA GLN A 29 26.10 2.42 -15.59
C GLN A 29 25.79 3.15 -16.91
N GLU A 30 26.82 3.61 -17.62
CA GLU A 30 26.67 4.39 -18.86
C GLU A 30 26.36 3.50 -20.09
N ASP A 31 26.74 2.22 -20.05
CA ASP A 31 26.65 1.29 -21.19
C ASP A 31 25.39 0.39 -21.20
N THR A 32 24.38 0.66 -20.37
CA THR A 32 23.15 -0.16 -20.29
C THR A 32 21.96 0.48 -20.97
N THR A 33 21.12 -0.35 -21.59
CA THR A 33 19.77 0.05 -22.03
C THR A 33 18.81 0.33 -20.86
N ASP A 34 19.21 -0.03 -19.64
CA ASP A 34 18.44 0.18 -18.41
C ASP A 34 19.10 1.30 -17.59
N PRO A 35 18.47 2.49 -17.48
CA PRO A 35 19.02 3.64 -16.75
C PRO A 35 18.95 3.48 -15.22
N TYR A 36 18.32 2.41 -14.72
CA TYR A 36 18.14 2.14 -13.30
C TYR A 36 19.20 1.15 -12.76
N VAL A 37 20.34 1.01 -13.43
CA VAL A 37 21.43 0.13 -13.00
C VAL A 37 22.60 0.96 -12.49
N TYR A 38 23.10 0.62 -11.30
CA TYR A 38 24.25 1.29 -10.68
C TYR A 38 25.33 0.28 -10.27
N ASP A 39 26.57 0.75 -10.22
CA ASP A 39 27.73 0.00 -9.82
C ASP A 39 28.22 0.42 -8.44
N ILE A 40 28.70 -0.56 -7.65
CA ILE A 40 29.51 -0.32 -6.45
C ILE A 40 30.92 -0.86 -6.73
N GLY A 41 31.90 0.05 -6.78
CA GLY A 41 33.30 -0.25 -6.99
C GLY A 41 34.15 -0.03 -5.74
N LEU A 42 35.33 -0.65 -5.71
CA LEU A 42 36.38 -0.41 -4.70
C LEU A 42 37.62 0.16 -5.38
N VAL A 43 38.14 1.26 -4.87
CA VAL A 43 39.35 1.93 -5.36
C VAL A 43 40.36 2.02 -4.21
N SER A 44 41.65 1.85 -4.53
CA SER A 44 42.70 2.01 -3.52
C SER A 44 42.89 3.49 -3.15
N LEU A 45 43.34 3.77 -1.91
CA LEU A 45 43.59 5.15 -1.50
C LEU A 45 44.63 5.85 -2.41
N GLU A 46 45.65 5.13 -2.88
CA GLU A 46 46.64 5.68 -3.81
C GLU A 46 46.04 6.10 -5.16
N GLU A 47 45.18 5.25 -5.75
CA GLU A 47 44.53 5.57 -7.03
C GLU A 47 43.55 6.73 -6.87
N PHE A 48 42.80 6.75 -5.77
CA PHE A 48 41.89 7.83 -5.44
C PHE A 48 42.63 9.16 -5.27
N GLN A 49 43.75 9.18 -4.54
CA GLN A 49 44.56 10.39 -4.34
C GLN A 49 45.26 10.89 -5.62
N LYS A 50 45.49 10.03 -6.61
CA LYS A 50 46.03 10.43 -7.92
C LYS A 50 44.96 11.11 -8.79
N ASP A 51 43.69 10.89 -8.50
CA ASP A 51 42.55 11.47 -9.25
C ASP A 51 42.08 12.78 -8.61
N ASN A 52 42.66 13.89 -9.06
CA ASN A 52 42.33 15.24 -8.58
C ASN A 52 40.92 15.72 -8.98
N ALA A 53 40.12 14.90 -9.69
CA ALA A 53 38.76 15.26 -10.08
C ALA A 53 37.74 15.08 -8.93
N TYR A 54 38.10 14.37 -7.86
CA TYR A 54 37.25 14.22 -6.68
C TYR A 54 37.28 15.46 -5.79
N VAL A 55 36.11 16.03 -5.52
CA VAL A 55 35.92 17.19 -4.65
C VAL A 55 35.22 16.74 -3.37
N PRO A 56 35.67 17.13 -2.16
CA PRO A 56 34.99 16.79 -0.92
C PRO A 56 33.61 17.44 -0.85
N LEU A 57 32.59 16.65 -0.52
CA LEU A 57 31.24 17.12 -0.24
C LEU A 57 31.12 17.58 1.22
N PHE A 58 30.08 18.36 1.52
CA PHE A 58 29.73 18.83 2.87
C PHE A 58 30.84 19.60 3.58
N ASN A 59 31.65 20.37 2.82
CA ASN A 59 32.84 21.06 3.31
C ASN A 59 33.86 20.15 4.01
N GLY A 60 33.91 18.88 3.62
CA GLY A 60 34.78 17.87 4.23
C GLY A 60 34.27 17.33 5.57
N ASN A 61 33.06 17.72 6.00
CA ASN A 61 32.44 17.15 7.20
C ASN A 61 31.98 15.72 6.94
N ASN A 62 32.28 14.83 7.88
CA ASN A 62 31.96 13.41 7.77
C ASN A 62 30.44 13.15 7.76
N VAL A 63 30.03 12.13 7.00
CA VAL A 63 28.69 11.51 7.11
C VAL A 63 28.77 10.30 8.07
N ILE A 64 27.66 9.95 8.71
CA ILE A 64 27.59 8.80 9.64
C ILE A 64 27.49 7.48 8.85
N SER A 65 26.59 7.42 7.86
CA SER A 65 26.35 6.21 7.07
C SER A 65 25.51 6.47 5.81
N ILE A 66 25.42 5.47 4.96
CA ILE A 66 24.53 5.42 3.78
C ILE A 66 23.26 4.66 4.17
N LEU A 67 22.10 5.26 3.89
CA LEU A 67 20.79 4.66 4.20
C LEU A 67 20.16 3.99 2.98
N ASN A 68 20.14 4.64 1.82
CA ASN A 68 19.45 4.10 0.64
C ASN A 68 19.96 4.73 -0.66
N ILE A 69 19.57 4.16 -1.81
CA ILE A 69 19.61 4.85 -3.10
C ILE A 69 18.18 4.87 -3.64
N LEU A 70 17.65 6.07 -3.85
CA LEU A 70 16.24 6.27 -4.16
C LEU A 70 16.05 6.74 -5.59
N VAL A 71 14.91 6.37 -6.17
CA VAL A 71 14.46 6.75 -7.50
C VAL A 71 13.12 7.47 -7.39
N TRP A 72 12.97 8.62 -8.04
CA TRP A 72 11.68 9.27 -8.19
C TRP A 72 11.51 9.88 -9.58
N PRO A 73 10.26 10.00 -10.08
CA PRO A 73 10.02 10.61 -11.39
C PRO A 73 10.47 12.09 -11.39
N ALA A 74 11.17 12.52 -12.43
CA ALA A 74 11.33 13.93 -12.75
C ALA A 74 10.40 14.28 -13.92
N VAL A 75 9.70 15.41 -13.83
CA VAL A 75 8.93 15.96 -14.94
C VAL A 75 9.79 17.01 -15.62
N GLU A 76 10.50 16.64 -16.68
CA GLU A 76 11.09 17.63 -17.59
C GLU A 76 10.08 17.94 -18.71
N GLU A 77 9.55 19.16 -18.74
CA GLU A 77 8.81 19.68 -19.89
C GLU A 77 9.80 20.30 -20.89
N GLN A 78 10.29 19.50 -21.84
CA GLN A 78 10.95 20.02 -23.04
C GLN A 78 10.09 19.75 -24.29
N GLY A 79 9.23 20.72 -24.65
CA GLY A 79 8.44 20.67 -25.89
C GLY A 79 7.26 19.68 -25.86
N ASN A 80 6.90 19.11 -27.03
CA ASN A 80 5.74 18.22 -27.22
C ASN A 80 6.03 16.74 -26.86
N GLU A 81 7.28 16.39 -26.51
CA GLU A 81 7.64 15.04 -26.05
C GLU A 81 7.95 15.08 -24.54
N LYS A 82 7.12 14.40 -23.74
CA LYS A 82 7.39 14.18 -22.32
C LYS A 82 8.30 12.97 -22.16
N THR A 83 9.60 13.18 -22.05
CA THR A 83 10.53 12.17 -21.54
C THR A 83 10.58 12.26 -20.01
N THR A 84 10.01 11.28 -19.32
CA THR A 84 10.15 11.14 -17.87
C THR A 84 11.56 10.60 -17.57
N LEU A 85 12.55 11.47 -17.35
CA LEU A 85 13.79 11.06 -16.72
C LEU A 85 13.52 10.89 -15.22
N ALA A 86 14.03 9.85 -14.60
CA ALA A 86 13.90 9.66 -13.14
C ALA A 86 15.12 10.25 -12.44
N ASN A 87 14.92 10.91 -11.31
CA ASN A 87 15.99 11.34 -10.42
C ASN A 87 16.48 10.17 -9.58
N ILE A 88 17.80 10.01 -9.47
CA ILE A 88 18.43 8.95 -8.69
C ILE A 88 19.38 9.59 -7.70
N ALA A 89 19.22 9.33 -6.39
CA ALA A 89 20.10 9.91 -5.38
C ALA A 89 20.44 8.96 -4.23
N ILE A 90 21.64 9.12 -3.70
CA ILE A 90 22.12 8.45 -2.49
C ILE A 90 21.62 9.22 -1.26
N CYS A 91 20.93 8.55 -0.35
CA CYS A 91 20.50 9.08 0.93
C CYS A 91 21.57 8.81 2.00
N VAL A 92 22.13 9.87 2.59
CA VAL A 92 23.17 9.78 3.63
C VAL A 92 22.69 10.34 4.96
N LEU A 93 23.10 9.70 6.05
CA LEU A 93 22.84 10.14 7.43
C LEU A 93 23.94 11.11 7.87
N ARG A 94 23.57 12.33 8.26
CA ARG A 94 24.49 13.39 8.71
C ARG A 94 24.57 13.50 10.22
N GLU A 95 23.40 13.49 10.86
CA GLU A 95 23.28 13.68 12.30
C GLU A 95 22.27 12.69 12.88
N ALA A 96 22.61 12.13 14.04
CA ALA A 96 21.74 11.24 14.79
C ALA A 96 22.00 11.36 16.30
N GLU A 97 20.98 11.08 17.10
CA GLU A 97 21.00 11.20 18.56
C GLU A 97 20.77 9.84 19.23
N THR A 98 21.63 9.45 20.17
CA THR A 98 21.42 8.23 20.96
C THR A 98 20.21 8.37 21.87
N VAL A 99 19.20 7.52 21.67
CA VAL A 99 17.96 7.49 22.48
C VAL A 99 17.87 6.31 23.43
N ALA A 100 18.61 5.23 23.17
CA ALA A 100 18.69 4.06 24.03
C ALA A 100 20.03 3.36 23.83
N SER A 101 20.59 2.86 24.93
CA SER A 101 21.82 2.05 24.96
C SER A 101 21.57 0.81 25.79
N ILE A 102 21.26 -0.31 25.12
CA ILE A 102 20.81 -1.54 25.81
C ILE A 102 22.01 -2.41 26.20
N ARG A 103 23.07 -2.42 25.39
CA ARG A 103 24.37 -3.04 25.69
C ARG A 103 25.50 -2.18 25.13
N LYS A 104 26.75 -2.48 25.52
CA LYS A 104 27.93 -1.90 24.86
C LYS A 104 27.85 -2.18 23.36
N GLU A 105 27.99 -1.15 22.53
CA GLU A 105 27.94 -1.22 21.06
C GLU A 105 26.57 -1.56 20.47
N SER A 106 25.47 -1.16 21.13
CA SER A 106 24.11 -1.34 20.61
C SER A 106 23.23 -0.14 20.93
N ASP A 107 23.74 0.99 20.48
CA ASP A 107 23.02 2.24 20.54
C ASP A 107 21.92 2.24 19.46
N ILE A 108 20.75 2.70 19.86
CA ILE A 108 19.67 3.07 18.95
C ILE A 108 19.76 4.58 18.78
N LEU A 109 19.92 5.00 17.53
CA LEU A 109 20.11 6.39 17.18
C LEU A 109 18.86 6.90 16.45
N ARG A 110 18.30 8.01 16.91
CA ARG A 110 17.21 8.73 16.21
C ARG A 110 17.81 9.61 15.12
N VAL A 111 17.27 9.52 13.91
CA VAL A 111 17.70 10.33 12.77
C VAL A 111 17.37 11.81 13.04
N LYS A 112 18.33 12.71 12.78
CA LYS A 112 18.17 14.16 12.94
C LYS A 112 18.33 14.93 11.65
N ARG A 113 19.31 14.52 10.83
CA ARG A 113 19.59 15.17 9.55
C ARG A 113 20.04 14.14 8.53
N ILE A 114 19.50 14.26 7.33
CA ILE A 114 19.91 13.50 6.15
C ILE A 114 20.20 14.47 5.01
N ASP A 115 20.97 14.02 4.02
CA ASP A 115 21.19 14.73 2.77
C ASP A 115 21.08 13.75 1.60
N PHE A 116 20.82 14.28 0.40
CA PHE A 116 20.71 13.51 -0.84
C PHE A 116 21.79 13.94 -1.83
N ILE A 117 22.49 12.95 -2.41
CA ILE A 117 23.53 13.18 -3.42
C ILE A 117 23.05 12.57 -4.74
N SER A 118 22.70 13.40 -5.73
CA SER A 118 22.21 12.91 -7.02
C SER A 118 23.31 12.18 -7.81
N LEU A 119 22.95 11.05 -8.42
CA LEU A 119 23.81 10.26 -9.30
C LEU A 119 23.69 10.62 -10.77
N ASN A 120 22.62 11.31 -11.18
CA ASN A 120 22.33 11.61 -12.58
C ASN A 120 22.19 13.10 -12.93
N SER A 121 22.33 14.01 -11.96
CA SER A 121 22.31 15.44 -12.21
C SER A 121 23.22 16.20 -11.25
N ASP A 122 23.89 17.24 -11.73
CA ASP A 122 24.75 18.15 -10.97
C ASP A 122 24.03 19.42 -10.49
N CYS A 123 22.78 19.64 -10.91
CA CYS A 123 22.04 20.89 -10.65
C CYS A 123 21.83 21.21 -9.16
N TRP A 124 22.04 20.21 -8.29
CA TRP A 124 21.84 20.29 -6.86
C TRP A 124 23.11 20.34 -6.03
N ASP A 125 24.27 20.23 -6.67
CA ASP A 125 25.54 20.08 -5.97
C ASP A 125 25.89 21.33 -5.16
N ASN A 126 25.43 22.52 -5.58
CA ASN A 126 25.66 23.79 -4.88
C ASN A 126 25.20 23.76 -3.41
N ASN A 127 24.10 23.08 -3.11
CA ASN A 127 23.58 22.97 -1.75
C ASN A 127 24.48 22.08 -0.86
N LEU A 128 25.22 21.15 -1.46
CA LEU A 128 26.11 20.22 -0.75
C LEU A 128 27.47 20.87 -0.39
N PHE A 129 27.78 22.04 -0.96
CA PHE A 129 29.00 22.82 -0.69
C PHE A 129 28.76 24.06 0.20
N SER A 130 27.53 24.29 0.67
CA SER A 130 27.16 25.48 1.47
C SER A 130 26.97 25.16 2.96
N GLU A 131 27.28 26.11 3.84
CA GLU A 131 27.41 25.91 5.29
C GLU A 131 26.26 26.48 6.14
N LYS A 132 25.17 26.99 5.53
CA LYS A 132 24.12 27.65 6.33
C LYS A 132 23.23 26.63 7.05
N PRO A 133 23.06 26.74 8.38
CA PRO A 133 22.02 26.02 9.09
C PRO A 133 20.67 26.66 8.75
N ASP A 134 19.68 25.84 8.41
CA ASP A 134 18.27 26.27 8.34
C ASP A 134 17.78 26.66 9.74
N GLU A 135 18.04 27.90 10.14
CA GLU A 135 17.21 28.57 11.13
C GLU A 135 15.90 28.97 10.45
N SER A 136 14.85 28.21 10.76
CA SER A 136 13.43 28.59 10.75
C SER A 136 13.11 30.02 10.29
N SER A 137 12.44 30.16 9.15
CA SER A 137 11.50 31.27 8.94
C SER A 137 10.07 30.74 9.02
N THR A 138 9.67 30.30 10.21
CA THR A 138 8.28 30.45 10.65
C THR A 138 8.04 31.93 10.93
N GLU A 139 7.80 32.72 9.90
CA GLU A 139 7.11 34.00 10.08
C GLU A 139 5.62 33.79 9.86
N ASN A 140 4.87 33.99 10.95
CA ASN A 140 3.43 34.04 10.98
C ASN A 140 2.93 35.10 9.98
N VAL A 141 2.24 34.67 8.92
CA VAL A 141 1.45 35.57 8.08
C VAL A 141 0.16 35.90 8.86
N GLU A 142 0.24 36.93 9.71
CA GLU A 142 -0.95 37.66 10.12
C GLU A 142 -1.53 38.38 8.89
N LEU A 143 -2.79 38.10 8.59
CA LEU A 143 -3.57 38.86 7.62
C LEU A 143 -3.64 40.34 8.06
N ASN A 144 -3.10 41.24 7.24
CA ASN A 144 -3.58 42.61 7.19
C ASN A 144 -3.60 43.17 5.77
N SER A 145 -4.80 43.64 5.41
CA SER A 145 -5.16 44.41 4.24
C SER A 145 -4.46 45.78 4.19
N SER A 146 -3.95 46.19 3.02
CA SER A 146 -4.36 47.41 2.29
C SER A 146 -3.25 48.02 1.39
N THR A 147 -3.69 48.39 0.17
CA THR A 147 -3.29 49.53 -0.68
C THR A 147 -1.89 49.65 -1.35
N GLU A 148 -1.98 49.65 -2.70
CA GLU A 148 -1.40 50.59 -3.68
C GLU A 148 0.09 50.61 -4.06
N SER A 149 0.32 50.16 -5.31
CA SER A 149 1.20 50.66 -6.37
C SER A 149 2.39 51.58 -6.04
N SER A 150 3.58 51.18 -6.48
CA SER A 150 4.38 51.97 -7.44
C SER A 150 5.53 51.16 -8.03
N SER A 151 5.73 51.37 -9.32
CA SER A 151 6.76 50.79 -10.18
C SER A 151 8.14 51.43 -9.94
N THR A 152 9.18 50.63 -9.77
CA THR A 152 10.54 51.04 -10.18
C THR A 152 11.38 49.83 -10.57
N SER A 153 11.87 49.86 -11.80
CA SER A 153 12.78 48.91 -12.43
C SER A 153 14.18 49.01 -11.81
N VAL A 154 14.67 47.91 -11.25
CA VAL A 154 16.11 47.67 -11.06
C VAL A 154 16.41 46.29 -11.62
N THR A 155 17.27 46.28 -12.63
CA THR A 155 17.88 45.10 -13.24
C THR A 155 18.79 44.41 -12.23
N GLU A 156 18.31 43.33 -11.63
CA GLU A 156 19.15 42.33 -10.99
C GLU A 156 19.05 41.03 -11.80
N SER A 157 20.22 40.52 -12.17
CA SER A 157 20.40 39.23 -12.80
C SER A 157 19.83 38.14 -11.90
N SER A 158 18.70 37.56 -12.30
CA SER A 158 18.13 36.37 -11.69
C SER A 158 19.04 35.17 -11.96
N SER A 159 20.02 34.93 -11.10
CA SER A 159 20.32 33.55 -10.73
C SER A 159 19.12 33.09 -9.90
N GLU A 160 18.15 32.45 -10.56
CA GLU A 160 17.18 31.63 -9.84
C GLU A 160 18.00 30.64 -9.02
N ASP A 161 18.05 30.86 -7.70
CA ASP A 161 18.58 29.89 -6.77
C ASP A 161 17.77 28.60 -7.00
N ALA A 162 18.38 27.64 -7.71
CA ALA A 162 17.83 26.32 -7.90
C ALA A 162 17.86 25.61 -6.54
N THR A 163 16.89 25.93 -5.69
CA THR A 163 16.54 25.10 -4.55
C THR A 163 16.24 23.72 -5.10
N PHE A 164 16.82 22.69 -4.49
CA PHE A 164 16.36 21.32 -4.70
C PHE A 164 14.88 21.34 -4.35
N ASP A 165 14.00 21.43 -5.34
CA ASP A 165 12.58 21.28 -5.11
C ASP A 165 12.43 19.80 -4.76
N TYR A 166 12.59 19.51 -3.47
CA TYR A 166 12.05 18.33 -2.84
C TYR A 166 10.53 18.50 -2.94
N GLU A 167 9.94 18.42 -4.15
CA GLU A 167 8.48 18.34 -4.34
C GLU A 167 7.89 17.16 -3.54
N ILE A 168 8.77 16.31 -3.03
CA ILE A 168 8.57 15.10 -2.26
C ILE A 168 9.18 15.38 -0.88
N GLY A 169 8.37 15.74 0.12
CA GLY A 169 8.78 16.07 1.52
C GLY A 169 9.42 14.91 2.31
N LEU A 170 10.43 14.28 1.71
CA LEU A 170 11.14 13.10 2.16
C LEU A 170 12.21 13.43 3.22
N PRO A 171 12.98 14.54 3.13
CA PRO A 171 13.81 15.00 4.24
C PRO A 171 13.01 15.17 5.53
N GLU A 172 11.85 15.83 5.45
CA GLU A 172 10.96 16.09 6.57
C GLU A 172 10.43 14.79 7.16
N LEU A 173 10.01 13.85 6.29
CA LEU A 173 9.52 12.54 6.71
C LEU A 173 10.60 11.73 7.46
N LEU A 174 11.82 11.65 6.93
CA LEU A 174 12.91 10.87 7.52
C LEU A 174 13.48 11.51 8.79
N THR A 175 13.20 12.79 9.03
CA THR A 175 13.66 13.56 10.19
C THR A 175 12.53 13.96 11.15
N ASP A 176 11.29 13.46 10.94
CA ASP A 176 10.10 13.72 11.77
C ASP A 176 10.20 13.20 13.22
N GLY A 177 11.32 12.53 13.54
CA GLY A 177 11.62 11.96 14.84
C GLY A 177 11.14 10.51 15.02
N SER A 178 10.55 9.91 14.00
CA SER A 178 10.04 8.53 14.01
C SER A 178 10.99 7.50 13.38
N PHE A 179 12.06 7.95 12.72
CA PHE A 179 13.08 7.09 12.13
C PHE A 179 14.27 6.89 13.06
N TYR A 180 14.68 5.63 13.16
CA TYR A 180 15.79 5.20 13.99
C TYR A 180 16.73 4.31 13.17
N VAL A 181 18.01 4.36 13.51
CA VAL A 181 19.05 3.54 12.89
C VAL A 181 19.80 2.75 13.96
N THR A 182 20.36 1.62 13.55
CA THR A 182 21.21 0.81 14.42
C THR A 182 22.46 0.33 13.70
N GLN A 183 23.60 0.41 14.39
CA GLN A 183 24.91 0.11 13.80
C GLN A 183 25.18 -1.39 13.62
N LYS A 184 24.47 -2.28 14.35
CA LYS A 184 24.64 -3.74 14.23
C LYS A 184 23.29 -4.44 14.07
N GLU A 185 23.23 -5.43 13.18
CA GLU A 185 22.03 -6.24 12.86
C GLU A 185 21.37 -6.86 14.11
N GLY A 186 22.18 -7.25 15.11
CA GLY A 186 21.71 -7.87 16.34
C GLY A 186 20.99 -6.97 17.33
N CYS A 187 20.97 -5.64 17.14
CA CYS A 187 20.19 -4.73 18.01
C CYS A 187 18.73 -4.61 17.54
N TYR A 188 18.46 -5.10 16.32
CA TYR A 188 17.16 -5.07 15.70
C TYR A 188 16.40 -6.41 15.87
N ALA A 189 17.11 -7.53 15.96
CA ALA A 189 16.49 -8.82 16.28
C ALA A 189 16.21 -8.90 17.79
N GLU A 190 15.17 -9.65 18.15
CA GLU A 190 14.76 -9.96 19.52
C GLU A 190 15.97 -10.16 20.44
N PHE A 191 16.00 -9.52 21.62
CA PHE A 191 17.12 -9.65 22.57
C PHE A 191 17.30 -11.08 23.13
N ALA A 192 16.51 -12.05 22.65
CA ALA A 192 16.74 -13.49 22.73
C ALA A 192 17.99 -13.89 21.92
N VAL A 193 19.15 -13.46 22.41
CA VAL A 193 20.48 -14.07 22.23
C VAL A 193 20.95 -14.33 20.80
N SER A 194 21.82 -13.43 20.35
CA SER A 194 22.97 -13.79 19.53
C SER A 194 23.93 -14.67 20.35
N THR A 195 23.75 -15.99 20.33
CA THR A 195 24.91 -16.87 20.40
C THR A 195 25.41 -16.97 18.97
N GLU A 196 26.68 -16.67 18.73
CA GLU A 196 27.35 -16.86 17.44
C GLU A 196 27.35 -18.33 16.93
N GLU A 197 26.57 -19.24 17.52
CA GLU A 197 26.56 -20.68 17.18
C GLU A 197 25.18 -21.34 17.15
N LEU A 198 24.07 -20.64 17.44
CA LEU A 198 22.76 -21.13 17.02
C LEU A 198 22.48 -20.59 15.63
N ASN A 199 23.04 -21.27 14.62
CA ASN A 199 22.72 -21.16 13.19
C ASN A 199 21.90 -19.91 12.85
N LEU A 200 22.56 -18.89 12.29
CA LEU A 200 21.90 -17.85 11.48
C LEU A 200 21.10 -18.54 10.36
N LYS A 201 19.96 -19.14 10.70
CA LYS A 201 18.86 -19.38 9.78
C LYS A 201 18.27 -18.00 9.55
N ASP A 202 18.99 -17.28 8.70
CA ASP A 202 18.59 -16.08 7.99
C ASP A 202 17.98 -14.96 8.86
N PRO A 203 18.72 -13.87 9.11
CA PRO A 203 18.15 -12.59 9.58
C PRO A 203 16.94 -12.09 8.76
N SER A 204 16.61 -12.71 7.62
CA SER A 204 15.40 -12.46 6.83
C SER A 204 14.10 -12.46 7.62
N ASN A 205 13.99 -13.21 8.72
CA ASN A 205 12.72 -13.38 9.43
C ASN A 205 12.16 -12.09 10.05
N LYS A 206 12.96 -11.02 10.25
CA LYS A 206 12.47 -9.72 10.72
C LYS A 206 12.67 -8.56 9.73
N CYS A 207 13.06 -8.80 8.47
CA CYS A 207 13.24 -7.72 7.47
C CYS A 207 12.00 -6.82 7.28
N GLN A 208 10.81 -7.30 7.64
CA GLN A 208 9.54 -6.59 7.49
C GLN A 208 9.41 -5.24 8.25
N PHE A 209 10.22 -4.97 9.28
CA PHE A 209 10.26 -3.64 9.93
C PHE A 209 11.51 -2.82 9.61
N LEU A 210 12.37 -3.31 8.69
CA LEU A 210 13.55 -2.59 8.21
C LEU A 210 13.20 -1.81 6.96
N TRP A 211 13.04 -0.49 7.09
CA TRP A 211 12.54 0.40 6.03
C TRP A 211 13.42 0.44 4.79
N ASN A 212 14.72 0.19 4.96
CA ASN A 212 15.70 -0.01 3.90
C ASN A 212 16.32 -1.41 3.93
N GLY A 213 15.62 -2.40 4.51
CA GLY A 213 16.18 -3.72 4.80
C GLY A 213 16.58 -4.51 3.56
N CYS A 214 15.75 -4.50 2.52
CA CYS A 214 16.04 -5.16 1.25
C CYS A 214 17.31 -4.58 0.61
N PHE A 215 17.35 -3.26 0.45
CA PHE A 215 18.50 -2.54 -0.10
C PHE A 215 19.79 -2.85 0.66
N VAL A 216 19.80 -2.61 1.98
CA VAL A 216 21.01 -2.78 2.80
C VAL A 216 21.44 -4.25 2.81
N LYS A 217 20.52 -5.22 2.89
CA LYS A 217 20.86 -6.64 2.84
C LYS A 217 21.51 -7.01 1.51
N ASN A 218 20.96 -6.54 0.40
CA ASN A 218 21.46 -6.82 -0.95
C ASN A 218 22.87 -6.23 -1.14
N VAL A 219 23.07 -4.97 -0.74
CA VAL A 219 24.37 -4.29 -0.86
C VAL A 219 25.42 -4.92 0.06
N LYS A 220 25.08 -5.18 1.33
CA LYS A 220 26.01 -5.84 2.26
C LYS A 220 26.41 -7.23 1.78
N LYS A 221 25.45 -8.02 1.29
CA LYS A 221 25.72 -9.34 0.71
C LYS A 221 26.68 -9.22 -0.49
N PHE A 222 26.42 -8.29 -1.40
CA PHE A 222 27.28 -8.04 -2.55
C PHE A 222 28.72 -7.69 -2.14
N ILE A 223 28.88 -6.75 -1.19
CA ILE A 223 30.19 -6.33 -0.69
C ILE A 223 30.93 -7.49 -0.03
N MET A 224 30.23 -8.28 0.79
CA MET A 224 30.82 -9.44 1.47
C MET A 224 31.23 -10.53 0.49
N ASP A 225 30.38 -10.86 -0.48
CA ASP A 225 30.66 -11.92 -1.45
C ASP A 225 31.78 -11.54 -2.45
N ARG A 226 31.91 -10.24 -2.77
CA ARG A 226 32.84 -9.73 -3.80
C ARG A 226 34.16 -9.19 -3.25
N TYR A 227 34.11 -8.45 -2.15
CA TYR A 227 35.28 -7.73 -1.62
C TYR A 227 35.80 -8.34 -0.30
N HIS A 228 35.04 -9.20 0.39
CA HIS A 228 35.40 -9.78 1.70
C HIS A 228 35.79 -8.73 2.76
N LEU A 229 35.21 -7.53 2.69
CA LEU A 229 35.52 -6.39 3.56
C LEU A 229 34.29 -5.99 4.41
N PRO A 230 34.14 -6.53 5.63
CA PRO A 230 33.06 -6.15 6.55
C PRO A 230 33.02 -4.65 6.85
N SER A 231 34.19 -4.00 6.90
CA SER A 231 34.29 -2.56 7.17
C SER A 231 33.56 -1.70 6.14
N LEU A 232 33.52 -2.13 4.87
CA LEU A 232 32.76 -1.48 3.80
C LEU A 232 31.26 -1.74 3.93
N ALA A 233 30.87 -2.97 4.28
CA ALA A 233 29.47 -3.30 4.54
C ALA A 233 28.89 -2.46 5.70
N ASP A 234 29.71 -2.12 6.70
CA ASP A 234 29.36 -1.25 7.82
C ASP A 234 29.19 0.25 7.45
N MET A 235 29.45 0.64 6.19
CA MET A 235 29.05 1.96 5.67
C MET A 235 27.53 2.06 5.50
N PHE A 236 26.84 0.93 5.32
CA PHE A 236 25.40 0.87 5.11
C PHE A 236 24.68 0.49 6.42
N THR A 237 23.69 1.30 6.81
CA THR A 237 23.02 1.15 8.11
C THR A 237 21.55 0.86 7.93
N TYR A 238 21.04 -0.10 8.70
CA TYR A 238 19.62 -0.42 8.74
C TYR A 238 18.83 0.66 9.47
N SER A 239 17.64 0.96 8.95
CA SER A 239 16.69 1.92 9.50
C SER A 239 15.35 1.25 9.77
N PHE A 240 14.66 1.72 10.81
CA PHE A 240 13.29 1.34 11.09
C PHE A 240 12.49 2.55 11.54
N ARG A 241 11.17 2.48 11.36
CA ARG A 241 10.24 3.52 11.80
C ARG A 241 9.44 3.06 13.01
N GLY A 242 9.18 3.95 13.96
CA GLY A 242 8.37 3.68 15.14
C GLY A 242 8.62 4.68 16.25
N TYR A 243 8.82 4.19 17.47
CA TYR A 243 9.13 5.02 18.64
C TYR A 243 9.98 4.26 19.64
N VAL A 244 11.00 4.93 20.18
CA VAL A 244 11.93 4.40 21.17
C VAL A 244 12.08 5.39 22.30
N GLU A 245 11.88 4.92 23.53
CA GLU A 245 12.11 5.70 24.75
C GLU A 245 12.77 4.82 25.81
N SER A 246 13.80 5.34 26.46
CA SER A 246 14.56 4.64 27.48
C SER A 246 14.80 5.56 28.67
N GLU A 247 14.53 5.07 29.88
CA GLU A 247 14.78 5.83 31.09
C GLU A 247 15.16 4.91 32.26
N LYS A 248 15.99 5.43 33.15
CA LYS A 248 16.47 4.73 34.34
C LYS A 248 15.78 5.26 35.59
N VAL A 249 15.29 4.35 36.43
CA VAL A 249 14.77 4.64 37.76
C VAL A 249 15.42 3.69 38.77
N ASN A 250 16.06 4.26 39.80
CA ASN A 250 16.96 3.52 40.68
C ASN A 250 18.03 2.78 39.85
N ASP A 251 18.20 1.47 40.03
CA ASP A 251 19.14 0.63 39.29
C ASP A 251 18.50 -0.12 38.10
N VAL A 252 17.23 0.16 37.80
CA VAL A 252 16.48 -0.46 36.69
C VAL A 252 16.35 0.53 35.54
N THR A 253 16.76 0.10 34.35
CA THR A 253 16.48 0.81 33.11
C THR A 253 15.31 0.14 32.40
N LEU A 254 14.29 0.91 32.04
CA LEU A 254 13.19 0.46 31.21
C LEU A 254 13.33 1.10 29.83
N THR A 255 13.21 0.26 28.80
CA THR A 255 13.19 0.70 27.41
C THR A 255 11.94 0.13 26.73
N ILE A 256 11.22 0.96 25.99
CA ILE A 256 10.18 0.49 25.07
C ILE A 256 10.63 0.80 23.65
N ILE A 257 10.61 -0.23 22.80
CA ILE A 257 10.87 -0.12 21.37
C ILE A 257 9.61 -0.53 20.64
N SER A 258 9.11 0.34 19.79
CA SER A 258 8.06 0.01 18.83
C SER A 258 8.57 0.10 17.40
N ARG A 259 8.19 -0.87 16.59
CA ARG A 259 8.65 -1.05 15.21
C ARG A 259 7.44 -1.19 14.31
N LEU A 260 7.28 -0.27 13.37
CA LEU A 260 6.19 -0.25 12.41
C LEU A 260 6.59 -1.01 11.15
N ARG A 261 5.77 -1.99 10.75
CA ARG A 261 5.99 -2.76 9.53
C ARG A 261 5.70 -1.90 8.33
N ILE A 262 6.48 -2.14 7.29
CA ILE A 262 6.28 -1.55 5.98
C ILE A 262 5.16 -2.30 5.26
N VAL A 263 4.17 -1.57 4.76
CA VAL A 263 3.19 -2.11 3.82
C VAL A 263 3.18 -1.16 2.64
N PRO A 264 3.91 -1.47 1.56
CA PRO A 264 4.01 -0.58 0.42
C PRO A 264 2.65 -0.37 -0.23
N ASN A 265 2.46 0.79 -0.86
CA ASN A 265 1.26 1.11 -1.65
C ASN A 265 -0.04 1.04 -0.84
N ARG A 266 0.01 1.27 0.48
CA ARG A 266 -1.19 1.18 1.30
C ARG A 266 -1.23 2.22 2.41
N PRO A 267 -2.28 3.06 2.47
CA PRO A 267 -2.44 3.99 3.57
C PRO A 267 -2.64 3.25 4.90
N THR A 268 -2.09 3.81 5.97
CA THR A 268 -2.32 3.34 7.34
C THR A 268 -3.72 3.72 7.84
N TYR A 269 -4.29 4.81 7.32
CA TYR A 269 -5.62 5.30 7.66
C TYR A 269 -6.35 5.86 6.42
N PRO A 270 -7.66 5.61 6.24
CA PRO A 270 -8.54 4.78 7.07
C PRO A 270 -8.08 3.32 7.14
N PRO A 271 -8.31 2.61 8.26
CA PRO A 271 -7.77 1.28 8.46
C PRO A 271 -8.41 0.30 7.48
N SER A 272 -7.57 -0.60 6.98
CA SER A 272 -8.01 -1.74 6.19
C SER A 272 -7.32 -3.01 6.68
N GLY A 273 -7.81 -4.16 6.24
CA GLY A 273 -7.38 -5.45 6.77
C GLY A 273 -6.17 -6.03 6.07
N LEU A 274 -6.33 -7.18 5.42
CA LEU A 274 -5.29 -7.94 4.74
C LEU A 274 -5.09 -7.45 3.29
N ASP A 275 -3.89 -7.64 2.73
CA ASP A 275 -3.57 -7.49 1.30
C ASP A 275 -3.22 -8.84 0.63
N ASP A 276 -2.93 -8.83 -0.67
CA ASP A 276 -2.56 -10.02 -1.43
C ASP A 276 -1.28 -10.69 -0.92
N GLU A 277 -0.31 -9.88 -0.52
CA GLU A 277 0.98 -10.26 0.04
C GLU A 277 0.90 -10.72 1.50
N ALA A 278 -0.31 -10.84 2.06
CA ALA A 278 -0.58 -11.29 3.42
C ALA A 278 -0.03 -10.35 4.51
N ASN A 279 -0.01 -9.05 4.26
CA ASN A 279 0.27 -8.01 5.25
C ASN A 279 -1.03 -7.34 5.72
N VAL A 280 -1.00 -6.80 6.95
CA VAL A 280 -2.10 -6.03 7.51
C VAL A 280 -1.66 -4.60 7.78
N CYS A 281 -2.59 -3.65 7.71
CA CYS A 281 -2.32 -2.27 8.11
C CYS A 281 -1.94 -2.17 9.59
N ALA A 282 -1.19 -1.12 9.91
CA ALA A 282 -0.81 -0.77 11.29
C ALA A 282 -0.12 -1.91 12.06
N PHE A 283 0.53 -2.84 11.35
CA PHE A 283 1.22 -3.93 12.01
C PHE A 283 2.47 -3.42 12.72
N SER A 284 2.53 -3.59 14.03
CA SER A 284 3.67 -3.14 14.82
C SER A 284 4.10 -4.18 15.84
N GLU A 285 5.42 -4.35 15.97
CA GLU A 285 6.05 -5.08 17.07
C GLU A 285 6.38 -4.09 18.18
N ILE A 286 6.08 -4.45 19.43
CA ILE A 286 6.38 -3.64 20.61
C ILE A 286 7.12 -4.53 21.62
N GLU A 287 8.31 -4.09 21.98
CA GLU A 287 9.23 -4.79 22.86
C GLU A 287 9.44 -3.96 24.13
N THR A 288 9.17 -4.55 25.29
CA THR A 288 9.48 -3.95 26.61
C THR A 288 10.73 -4.61 27.16
N ILE A 289 11.75 -3.81 27.44
CA ILE A 289 13.05 -4.27 27.91
C ILE A 289 13.27 -3.76 29.34
N VAL A 290 13.74 -4.66 30.20
CA VAL A 290 14.14 -4.38 31.57
C VAL A 290 15.62 -4.70 31.69
N GLN A 291 16.42 -3.74 32.12
CA GLN A 291 17.85 -3.93 32.34
C GLN A 291 18.21 -3.60 33.78
N HIS A 292 18.90 -4.52 34.45
CA HIS A 292 19.43 -4.35 35.79
C HIS A 292 20.81 -5.01 35.87
N GLU A 293 21.82 -4.24 36.25
CA GLU A 293 23.23 -4.68 36.25
C GLU A 293 23.63 -5.29 34.89
N ASN A 294 23.86 -6.60 34.87
CA ASN A 294 24.25 -7.37 33.69
C ASN A 294 23.12 -8.26 33.15
N GLN A 295 21.91 -8.17 33.69
CA GLN A 295 20.75 -8.93 33.23
C GLN A 295 19.86 -8.06 32.34
N ILE A 296 19.35 -8.65 31.27
CA ILE A 296 18.40 -8.03 30.34
C ILE A 296 17.23 -8.98 30.14
N GLY A 297 16.05 -8.51 30.48
CA GLY A 297 14.77 -9.15 30.21
C GLY A 297 14.08 -8.44 29.05
N SER A 298 13.46 -9.20 28.15
CA SER A 298 12.68 -8.65 27.04
C SER A 298 11.35 -9.38 26.89
N PHE A 299 10.29 -8.61 26.68
CA PHE A 299 8.95 -9.10 26.37
C PHE A 299 8.43 -8.48 25.08
N CYS A 300 8.17 -9.32 24.08
CA CYS A 300 7.72 -8.91 22.75
C CYS A 300 6.23 -9.20 22.54
N GLN A 301 5.50 -8.22 22.00
CA GLN A 301 4.09 -8.33 21.60
C GLN A 301 3.91 -7.76 20.19
N VAL A 302 2.90 -8.23 19.46
CA VAL A 302 2.53 -7.67 18.16
C VAL A 302 1.07 -7.20 18.13
N ARG A 303 0.79 -6.22 17.30
CA ARG A 303 -0.57 -5.78 16.99
C ARG A 303 -0.70 -5.45 15.51
N GLY A 304 -1.93 -5.42 15.02
CA GLY A 304 -2.25 -4.99 13.66
C GLY A 304 -3.74 -5.17 13.40
N THR A 305 -4.24 -4.56 12.32
CA THR A 305 -5.66 -4.70 11.98
C THR A 305 -6.05 -6.17 11.81
N VAL A 306 -7.36 -6.43 11.94
CA VAL A 306 -7.91 -7.78 11.80
C VAL A 306 -7.53 -8.33 10.42
N PRO A 307 -6.85 -9.49 10.33
CA PRO A 307 -6.32 -10.02 9.08
C PRO A 307 -7.43 -10.63 8.23
N CYS A 308 -8.30 -9.81 7.66
CA CYS A 308 -9.33 -10.21 6.69
C CYS A 308 -9.35 -9.18 5.56
N PHE A 309 -9.88 -9.50 4.38
CA PHE A 309 -10.05 -8.48 3.34
C PHE A 309 -11.23 -7.56 3.67
N TRP A 310 -10.92 -6.37 4.19
CA TRP A 310 -11.90 -5.36 4.55
C TRP A 310 -11.33 -3.95 4.48
N GLN A 311 -12.22 -2.97 4.38
CA GLN A 311 -11.90 -1.54 4.45
C GLN A 311 -12.92 -0.81 5.31
N GLN A 312 -12.47 0.22 6.02
CA GLN A 312 -13.35 1.18 6.67
C GLN A 312 -13.89 2.16 5.61
N THR A 313 -15.21 2.32 5.60
CA THR A 313 -15.88 3.39 4.85
C THR A 313 -16.39 4.42 5.84
N SER A 314 -15.92 5.66 5.70
CA SER A 314 -16.32 6.78 6.55
C SER A 314 -17.40 7.59 5.83
N THR A 315 -18.62 7.55 6.34
CA THR A 315 -19.71 8.43 5.87
C THR A 315 -20.02 9.48 6.92
N TRP A 316 -20.74 10.54 6.54
CA TRP A 316 -21.26 11.54 7.49
C TRP A 316 -22.16 10.90 8.57
N SER A 317 -22.70 9.71 8.31
CA SER A 317 -23.55 8.94 9.23
C SER A 317 -22.80 7.96 10.14
N GLY A 318 -21.48 7.85 10.05
CA GLY A 318 -20.65 7.00 10.91
C GLY A 318 -19.70 6.06 10.16
N LYS A 319 -19.15 5.08 10.90
CA LYS A 319 -18.23 4.07 10.36
C LYS A 319 -18.98 2.84 9.86
N ALA A 320 -18.62 2.34 8.68
CA ALA A 320 -19.08 1.06 8.17
C ALA A 320 -17.91 0.18 7.69
N THR A 321 -18.07 -1.13 7.81
CA THR A 321 -17.10 -2.12 7.34
C THR A 321 -17.57 -2.74 6.04
N LEU A 322 -16.76 -2.56 5.00
CA LEU A 322 -16.93 -3.28 3.75
C LEU A 322 -15.98 -4.48 3.75
N ILE A 323 -16.51 -5.69 3.65
CA ILE A 323 -15.71 -6.88 3.34
C ILE A 323 -15.46 -6.83 1.84
N THR A 324 -14.19 -6.73 1.46
CA THR A 324 -13.81 -6.45 0.07
C THR A 324 -13.69 -7.72 -0.76
N ARG A 325 -13.35 -8.86 -0.12
CA ARG A 325 -13.22 -10.16 -0.79
C ARG A 325 -14.01 -11.27 -0.12
N SER A 326 -14.41 -12.25 -0.93
CA SER A 326 -15.00 -13.50 -0.43
C SER A 326 -14.01 -14.28 0.43
N LEU A 327 -14.54 -15.16 1.28
CA LEU A 327 -13.75 -16.03 2.16
C LEU A 327 -12.77 -16.90 1.34
N GLN A 328 -13.23 -17.47 0.24
CA GLN A 328 -12.45 -18.31 -0.67
C GLN A 328 -11.32 -17.53 -1.33
N ALA A 329 -11.60 -16.32 -1.83
CA ALA A 329 -10.59 -15.48 -2.47
C ALA A 329 -9.50 -15.03 -1.50
N GLY A 330 -9.84 -14.81 -0.22
CA GLY A 330 -8.88 -14.35 0.77
C GLY A 330 -8.14 -15.44 1.54
N LEU A 331 -8.58 -16.70 1.47
CA LEU A 331 -8.09 -17.77 2.36
C LEU A 331 -6.59 -18.02 2.21
N LYS A 332 -6.06 -17.97 0.98
CA LYS A 332 -4.63 -18.14 0.70
C LYS A 332 -3.78 -17.11 1.44
N SER A 333 -4.08 -15.81 1.26
CA SER A 333 -3.34 -14.74 1.93
C SER A 333 -3.57 -14.78 3.44
N PHE A 334 -4.77 -15.15 3.90
CA PHE A 334 -5.07 -15.32 5.32
C PHE A 334 -4.16 -16.36 5.98
N THR A 335 -4.07 -17.55 5.38
CA THR A 335 -3.23 -18.63 5.90
C THR A 335 -1.77 -18.22 5.87
N LEU A 336 -1.30 -17.66 4.75
CA LEU A 336 0.07 -17.18 4.59
C LEU A 336 0.45 -16.12 5.65
N HIS A 337 -0.50 -15.27 6.04
CA HIS A 337 -0.27 -14.26 7.09
C HIS A 337 0.17 -14.90 8.41
N PHE A 338 -0.55 -15.94 8.83
CA PHE A 338 -0.24 -16.66 10.07
C PHE A 338 0.93 -17.61 9.91
N GLU A 339 1.17 -18.19 8.73
CA GLU A 339 2.38 -18.95 8.45
C GLU A 339 3.63 -18.07 8.63
N LYS A 340 3.61 -16.83 8.13
CA LYS A 340 4.69 -15.84 8.36
C LYS A 340 4.90 -15.56 9.85
N LEU A 341 3.82 -15.40 10.62
CA LEU A 341 3.91 -15.20 12.07
C LEU A 341 4.44 -16.43 12.81
N LEU A 342 3.99 -17.63 12.43
CA LEU A 342 4.45 -18.88 13.04
C LEU A 342 5.91 -19.17 12.72
N ALA A 343 6.36 -18.86 11.49
CA ALA A 343 7.76 -18.95 11.11
C ALA A 343 8.66 -18.05 11.98
N GLN A 344 8.15 -16.89 12.39
CA GLN A 344 8.89 -15.92 13.18
C GLN A 344 8.82 -16.20 14.69
N TYR A 345 7.63 -16.50 15.23
CA TYR A 345 7.37 -16.55 16.68
C TYR A 345 7.05 -17.95 17.22
N GLN A 346 7.03 -18.98 16.37
CA GLN A 346 6.73 -20.39 16.67
C GLN A 346 5.28 -20.67 17.09
N LYS A 347 4.69 -19.81 17.94
CA LYS A 347 3.32 -19.90 18.44
C LYS A 347 2.66 -18.52 18.46
N VAL A 348 1.37 -18.46 18.13
CA VAL A 348 0.62 -17.19 18.08
C VAL A 348 -0.62 -17.27 18.97
N TYR A 349 -0.74 -16.32 19.89
CA TYR A 349 -1.89 -16.16 20.76
C TYR A 349 -2.67 -14.92 20.34
N ILE A 350 -3.87 -15.11 19.83
CA ILE A 350 -4.70 -14.04 19.28
C ILE A 350 -5.61 -13.51 20.39
N ILE A 351 -5.54 -12.20 20.64
CA ILE A 351 -6.51 -11.48 21.46
C ILE A 351 -7.26 -10.51 20.56
N ASP A 352 -8.53 -10.78 20.32
CA ASP A 352 -9.39 -9.96 19.46
C ASP A 352 -10.25 -9.03 20.33
N LEU A 353 -10.06 -7.71 20.18
CA LEU A 353 -10.71 -6.65 20.97
C LEU A 353 -11.89 -5.99 20.24
N LEU A 354 -12.45 -6.63 19.21
CA LEU A 354 -13.65 -6.15 18.52
C LEU A 354 -14.86 -6.08 19.47
N GLY A 355 -15.56 -4.95 19.43
CA GLY A 355 -16.73 -4.64 20.24
C GLY A 355 -18.05 -5.05 19.58
N SER A 356 -19.15 -4.59 20.18
CA SER A 356 -20.52 -4.93 19.77
C SER A 356 -21.14 -4.00 18.73
N ALA A 357 -20.38 -3.00 18.23
CA ALA A 357 -20.85 -2.12 17.18
C ALA A 357 -21.04 -2.90 15.85
N ALA A 358 -22.08 -2.58 15.07
CA ALA A 358 -22.46 -3.35 13.88
C ALA A 358 -21.32 -3.52 12.85
N HIS A 359 -20.49 -2.49 12.68
CA HIS A 359 -19.33 -2.53 11.78
C HIS A 359 -18.21 -3.45 12.31
N GLU A 360 -18.05 -3.58 13.62
CA GLU A 360 -17.07 -4.49 14.25
C GLU A 360 -17.60 -5.94 14.31
N VAL A 361 -18.90 -6.14 14.52
CA VAL A 361 -19.53 -7.47 14.49
C VAL A 361 -19.40 -8.13 13.11
N THR A 362 -19.66 -7.37 12.04
CA THR A 362 -19.49 -7.85 10.66
C THR A 362 -18.07 -8.37 10.42
N LEU A 363 -17.06 -7.64 10.92
CA LEU A 363 -15.66 -8.02 10.80
C LEU A 363 -15.31 -9.22 11.67
N SER A 364 -15.81 -9.27 12.91
CA SER A 364 -15.59 -10.40 13.84
C SER A 364 -16.13 -11.71 13.26
N ASP A 365 -17.32 -11.68 12.65
CA ASP A 365 -17.92 -12.87 12.04
C ASP A 365 -17.22 -13.29 10.75
N ALA A 366 -16.67 -12.35 9.98
CA ALA A 366 -15.79 -12.69 8.85
C ALA A 366 -14.50 -13.36 9.35
N TYR A 367 -13.85 -12.77 10.35
CA TYR A 367 -12.58 -13.28 10.90
C TYR A 367 -12.71 -14.65 11.55
N ARG A 368 -13.81 -14.90 12.29
CA ARG A 368 -14.09 -16.20 12.87
C ARG A 368 -14.20 -17.30 11.81
N ARG A 369 -14.82 -17.01 10.67
CA ARG A 369 -14.94 -17.96 9.55
C ARG A 369 -13.58 -18.29 8.95
N TYR A 370 -12.71 -17.29 8.77
CA TYR A 370 -11.34 -17.53 8.33
C TYR A 370 -10.55 -18.42 9.31
N LEU A 371 -10.57 -18.11 10.61
CA LEU A 371 -9.88 -18.91 11.63
C LEU A 371 -10.38 -20.36 11.65
N GLN A 372 -11.69 -20.57 11.58
CA GLN A 372 -12.29 -21.90 11.54
C GLN A 372 -11.85 -22.69 10.29
N GLN A 373 -11.81 -22.05 9.12
CA GLN A 373 -11.46 -22.72 7.89
C GLN A 373 -9.95 -22.99 7.77
N ALA A 374 -9.11 -22.06 8.19
CA ALA A 374 -7.66 -22.18 8.07
C ALA A 374 -7.02 -23.07 9.15
N PHE A 375 -7.53 -23.05 10.39
CA PHE A 375 -6.79 -23.59 11.55
C PHE A 375 -7.60 -24.51 12.46
N SER A 376 -8.66 -25.15 11.96
CA SER A 376 -9.50 -26.07 12.77
C SER A 376 -8.73 -27.22 13.45
N THR A 377 -7.53 -27.55 12.99
CA THR A 377 -6.73 -28.69 13.46
C THR A 377 -5.36 -28.31 14.07
N THR A 378 -5.01 -27.03 14.12
CA THR A 378 -3.65 -26.58 14.51
C THR A 378 -3.60 -26.12 15.95
N SER A 379 -2.71 -26.71 16.77
CA SER A 379 -2.49 -26.31 18.18
C SER A 379 -1.51 -25.13 18.35
N SER A 380 -0.82 -24.71 17.29
CA SER A 380 0.14 -23.59 17.32
C SER A 380 -0.52 -22.20 17.29
N ILE A 381 -1.84 -22.15 17.09
CA ILE A 381 -2.62 -20.91 17.11
C ILE A 381 -3.73 -21.07 18.14
N GLU A 382 -3.76 -20.17 19.11
CA GLU A 382 -4.81 -20.10 20.12
C GLU A 382 -5.49 -18.74 20.05
N ALA A 383 -6.83 -18.72 19.97
CA ALA A 383 -7.59 -17.49 19.82
C ALA A 383 -8.53 -17.27 21.01
N ALA A 384 -8.42 -16.09 21.63
CA ALA A 384 -9.34 -15.57 22.61
C ALA A 384 -10.05 -14.33 22.02
N HIS A 385 -11.38 -14.37 21.99
CA HIS A 385 -12.18 -13.20 21.66
C HIS A 385 -12.59 -12.50 22.96
N LEU A 386 -12.25 -11.23 23.09
CA LEU A 386 -12.64 -10.37 24.20
C LEU A 386 -13.49 -9.23 23.66
N ARG A 387 -14.71 -9.11 24.17
CA ARG A 387 -15.56 -7.99 23.75
C ARG A 387 -15.37 -6.80 24.69
N ASN A 388 -15.46 -5.59 24.15
CA ASN A 388 -15.25 -4.37 24.94
C ASN A 388 -16.30 -4.15 26.05
N ASP A 389 -17.46 -4.82 25.97
CA ASP A 389 -18.50 -4.83 26.99
C ASP A 389 -18.25 -5.90 28.09
N GLU A 390 -17.32 -6.82 27.88
CA GLU A 390 -16.79 -7.66 28.95
C GLU A 390 -15.99 -6.76 29.92
N ARG A 391 -16.03 -7.06 31.23
CA ARG A 391 -15.46 -6.24 32.34
C ARG A 391 -14.22 -5.44 31.93
N ASN A 392 -14.15 -4.19 32.40
CA ASN A 392 -13.09 -3.21 32.11
C ASN A 392 -11.77 -3.87 31.68
N LEU A 393 -11.48 -3.87 30.38
CA LEU A 393 -10.30 -4.50 29.79
C LEU A 393 -8.97 -3.90 30.29
N ALA A 394 -9.02 -2.82 31.07
CA ALA A 394 -7.89 -2.26 31.82
C ALA A 394 -7.71 -2.86 33.23
N ASP A 395 -8.58 -3.79 33.66
CA ASP A 395 -8.48 -4.47 34.96
C ASP A 395 -7.40 -5.56 34.90
N ARG A 396 -6.30 -5.29 35.61
CA ARG A 396 -5.16 -6.20 35.72
C ARG A 396 -5.53 -7.56 36.28
N ALA A 397 -6.37 -7.62 37.33
CA ALA A 397 -6.70 -8.89 37.98
C ALA A 397 -7.53 -9.79 37.05
N PHE A 398 -8.43 -9.18 36.26
CA PHE A 398 -9.19 -9.89 35.25
C PHE A 398 -8.29 -10.47 34.16
N LEU A 399 -7.38 -9.67 33.60
CA LEU A 399 -6.46 -10.13 32.56
C LEU A 399 -5.48 -11.20 33.07
N GLU A 400 -4.94 -11.02 34.27
CA GLU A 400 -4.07 -11.99 34.93
C GLU A 400 -4.78 -13.33 35.15
N GLN A 401 -6.03 -13.31 35.64
CA GLN A 401 -6.82 -14.53 35.79
C GLN A 401 -7.11 -15.18 34.43
N ARG A 402 -7.57 -14.39 33.46
CA ARG A 402 -8.02 -14.86 32.15
C ARG A 402 -6.89 -15.46 31.33
N PHE A 403 -5.71 -14.87 31.41
CA PHE A 403 -4.53 -15.27 30.64
C PHE A 403 -3.47 -15.96 31.51
N SER A 404 -3.81 -16.41 32.71
CA SER A 404 -2.88 -17.07 33.63
C SER A 404 -2.14 -18.27 32.99
N GLU A 405 -2.86 -19.09 32.23
CA GLU A 405 -2.29 -20.22 31.47
C GLU A 405 -1.36 -19.76 30.33
N LEU A 406 -1.70 -18.66 29.66
CA LEU A 406 -0.84 -18.06 28.64
C LEU A 406 0.44 -17.49 29.27
N LEU A 407 0.29 -16.76 30.39
CA LEU A 407 1.36 -16.03 31.05
C LEU A 407 2.34 -16.96 31.80
N SER A 408 1.93 -18.18 32.14
CA SER A 408 2.75 -19.16 32.87
C SER A 408 3.83 -19.84 32.04
N HIS A 409 3.77 -19.77 30.71
CA HIS A 409 4.69 -20.49 29.81
C HIS A 409 5.58 -19.54 29.00
N GLN A 410 6.88 -19.48 29.32
CA GLN A 410 7.97 -18.92 28.48
C GLN A 410 7.55 -17.68 27.66
N THR A 411 7.00 -16.68 28.35
CA THR A 411 6.37 -15.51 27.74
C THR A 411 7.31 -14.34 27.57
N TYR A 412 8.52 -14.39 28.14
CA TYR A 412 9.57 -13.39 28.00
C TYR A 412 10.94 -14.07 27.88
N SER A 413 11.93 -13.33 27.40
CA SER A 413 13.32 -13.74 27.32
C SER A 413 14.13 -13.10 28.45
N LEU A 414 15.09 -13.82 29.01
CA LEU A 414 15.99 -13.33 30.05
C LEU A 414 17.41 -13.79 29.76
N VAL A 415 18.35 -12.84 29.77
CA VAL A 415 19.74 -13.07 29.41
C VAL A 415 20.64 -12.42 30.45
N THR A 416 21.71 -13.12 30.83
CA THR A 416 22.77 -12.57 31.68
C THR A 416 24.03 -12.35 30.86
N TYR A 417 24.63 -11.16 30.98
CA TYR A 417 25.83 -10.76 30.25
C TYR A 417 27.06 -10.84 31.16
N GLY A 418 27.92 -11.85 30.93
CA GLY A 418 29.26 -11.95 31.52
C GLY A 418 30.33 -11.77 30.45
N ASN A 419 31.38 -12.59 30.50
CA ASN A 419 32.34 -12.72 29.39
C ASN A 419 31.69 -13.32 28.12
N LYS A 420 30.64 -14.12 28.30
CA LYS A 420 29.75 -14.62 27.24
C LYS A 420 28.30 -14.43 27.69
N PRO A 421 27.36 -14.17 26.76
CA PRO A 421 25.94 -14.09 27.09
C PRO A 421 25.37 -15.49 27.38
N GLU A 422 24.56 -15.61 28.43
CA GLU A 422 23.85 -16.83 28.81
C GLU A 422 22.33 -16.62 28.75
N VAL A 423 21.63 -17.47 27.98
CA VAL A 423 20.16 -17.45 27.89
C VAL A 423 19.59 -18.18 29.11
N LEU A 424 18.90 -17.46 29.99
CA LEU A 424 18.19 -18.08 31.12
C LEU A 424 16.79 -18.51 30.72
N LEU A 425 16.08 -17.64 29.99
CA LEU A 425 14.74 -17.88 29.48
C LEU A 425 14.64 -17.35 28.04
N GLN A 426 13.81 -18.01 27.22
CA GLN A 426 13.52 -17.59 25.86
C GLN A 426 12.02 -17.58 25.63
N GLN A 427 11.52 -16.48 25.08
CA GLN A 427 10.13 -16.35 24.67
C GLN A 427 9.83 -17.32 23.50
N LYS A 428 8.78 -18.15 23.62
CA LYS A 428 8.41 -19.18 22.59
C LYS A 428 7.03 -18.98 21.96
N GLY A 429 6.62 -17.73 21.86
CA GLY A 429 5.33 -17.36 21.27
C GLY A 429 5.10 -15.87 21.34
N VAL A 430 4.14 -15.38 20.59
CA VAL A 430 3.77 -13.95 20.59
C VAL A 430 2.29 -13.76 20.83
N ILE A 431 1.95 -12.72 21.58
CA ILE A 431 0.58 -12.23 21.70
C ILE A 431 0.33 -11.27 20.54
N ARG A 432 -0.62 -11.64 19.67
CA ARG A 432 -1.15 -10.79 18.61
C ARG A 432 -2.45 -10.15 19.06
N MET A 433 -2.46 -8.83 19.18
CA MET A 433 -3.67 -8.07 19.44
C MET A 433 -4.30 -7.51 18.18
N ASN A 434 -5.58 -7.83 17.99
CA ASN A 434 -6.40 -7.27 16.93
C ASN A 434 -7.39 -6.26 17.52
N SER A 435 -7.60 -5.16 16.82
CA SER A 435 -8.79 -4.34 16.98
C SER A 435 -9.14 -3.69 15.64
N TYR A 436 -10.26 -2.96 15.60
CA TYR A 436 -10.71 -2.31 14.38
C TYR A 436 -9.67 -1.32 13.82
N ASP A 437 -9.12 -0.47 14.67
CA ASP A 437 -8.17 0.59 14.28
C ASP A 437 -6.78 0.42 14.89
N CYS A 438 -6.60 -0.50 15.85
CA CYS A 438 -5.33 -0.88 16.49
C CYS A 438 -4.58 0.21 17.27
N LEU A 439 -5.31 1.21 17.78
CA LEU A 439 -4.70 2.43 18.32
C LEU A 439 -4.89 2.66 19.82
N GLY A 440 -6.13 2.58 20.31
CA GLY A 440 -6.47 2.90 21.71
C GLY A 440 -6.59 1.65 22.60
N ARG A 441 -7.55 0.78 22.28
CA ARG A 441 -7.86 -0.44 23.05
C ARG A 441 -6.66 -1.38 23.17
N THR A 442 -5.92 -1.53 22.07
CA THR A 442 -4.73 -2.38 22.00
C THR A 442 -3.65 -1.89 22.97
N ASN A 443 -3.39 -0.58 23.02
CA ASN A 443 -2.35 -0.02 23.89
C ASN A 443 -2.64 -0.28 25.37
N GLY A 444 -3.90 -0.12 25.80
CA GLY A 444 -4.30 -0.37 27.19
C GLY A 444 -4.14 -1.84 27.61
N VAL A 445 -4.54 -2.79 26.76
CA VAL A 445 -4.39 -4.22 27.08
C VAL A 445 -2.91 -4.64 27.01
N GLN A 446 -2.16 -4.17 26.00
CA GLN A 446 -0.72 -4.44 25.86
C GLN A 446 0.08 -3.91 27.04
N SER A 447 -0.25 -2.73 27.55
CA SER A 447 0.46 -2.15 28.71
C SER A 447 0.23 -2.99 29.96
N VAL A 448 -0.99 -3.47 30.20
CA VAL A 448 -1.27 -4.32 31.38
C VAL A 448 -0.54 -5.66 31.28
N LEU A 449 -0.56 -6.31 30.12
CA LEU A 449 0.18 -7.55 29.87
C LEU A 449 1.70 -7.34 30.02
N SER A 450 2.22 -6.23 29.50
CA SER A 450 3.62 -5.86 29.68
C SER A 450 3.96 -5.64 31.15
N GLN A 451 3.10 -4.97 31.91
CA GLN A 451 3.32 -4.74 33.34
C GLN A 451 3.36 -6.05 34.15
N LEU A 452 2.52 -7.03 33.79
CA LEU A 452 2.56 -8.39 34.38
C LEU A 452 3.92 -9.04 34.13
N GLN A 453 4.43 -8.98 32.89
CA GLN A 453 5.73 -9.56 32.53
C GLN A 453 6.91 -8.82 33.15
N VAL A 454 6.88 -7.50 33.22
CA VAL A 454 7.89 -6.70 33.93
C VAL A 454 7.94 -7.08 35.41
N THR A 455 6.78 -7.32 36.03
CA THR A 455 6.74 -7.79 37.42
C THR A 455 7.47 -9.12 37.57
N GLU A 456 7.25 -10.06 36.65
CA GLU A 456 7.88 -11.37 36.70
C GLU A 456 9.39 -11.30 36.41
N MET A 457 9.80 -10.53 35.39
CA MET A 457 11.21 -10.28 35.08
C MET A 457 11.97 -9.74 36.29
N LEU A 458 11.42 -8.73 36.98
CA LEU A 458 12.06 -8.15 38.17
C LEU A 458 12.18 -9.15 39.33
N ARG A 459 11.18 -10.02 39.51
CA ARG A 459 11.23 -11.11 40.51
C ARG A 459 12.32 -12.13 40.16
N THR A 460 12.39 -12.57 38.91
CA THR A 460 13.39 -13.53 38.46
C THR A 460 14.81 -12.95 38.49
N MET A 461 14.96 -11.65 38.23
CA MET A 461 16.23 -10.92 38.39
C MET A 461 16.59 -10.62 39.87
N HIS A 462 15.71 -10.93 40.82
CA HIS A 462 15.90 -10.67 42.26
C HIS A 462 16.08 -9.18 42.60
N VAL A 463 15.41 -8.30 41.86
CA VAL A 463 15.51 -6.84 42.03
C VAL A 463 14.48 -6.36 43.04
N ASN A 464 14.92 -5.54 44.00
CA ASN A 464 14.00 -4.80 44.87
C ASN A 464 13.49 -3.57 44.12
N TYR A 465 12.20 -3.55 43.77
CA TYR A 465 11.56 -2.46 43.04
C TYR A 465 10.48 -1.76 43.87
N THR A 466 10.23 -0.49 43.56
CA THR A 466 9.15 0.32 44.14
C THR A 466 8.11 0.64 43.06
N ASN A 467 6.99 1.28 43.46
CA ASN A 467 5.98 1.73 42.51
C ASN A 467 6.52 2.69 41.44
N ALA A 468 7.65 3.35 41.68
CA ALA A 468 8.29 4.25 40.71
C ALA A 468 8.65 3.55 39.39
N VAL A 469 8.98 2.25 39.42
CA VAL A 469 9.23 1.45 38.20
C VAL A 469 7.95 1.32 37.38
N PHE A 470 6.80 1.12 38.02
CA PHE A 470 5.51 1.01 37.35
C PHE A 470 4.97 2.36 36.88
N ASP A 471 5.23 3.45 37.63
CA ASP A 471 4.91 4.80 37.18
C ASP A 471 5.70 5.17 35.93
N LEU A 472 7.00 4.81 35.89
CA LEU A 472 7.82 4.93 34.68
C LEU A 472 7.25 4.09 33.54
N HIS A 473 6.99 2.80 33.79
CA HIS A 473 6.42 1.88 32.79
C HIS A 473 5.12 2.43 32.16
N ASN A 474 4.17 2.89 32.99
CA ASN A 474 2.89 3.45 32.54
C ASN A 474 3.09 4.69 31.66
N ARG A 475 4.04 5.56 32.01
CA ARG A 475 4.36 6.75 31.20
C ARG A 475 4.99 6.36 29.86
N LEU A 476 5.97 5.46 29.84
CA LEU A 476 6.59 4.99 28.60
C LEU A 476 5.55 4.37 27.65
N TRP A 477 4.61 3.58 28.18
CA TRP A 477 3.51 2.99 27.40
C TRP A 477 2.49 4.02 26.92
N ALA A 478 2.22 5.06 27.71
CA ALA A 478 1.35 6.16 27.28
C ALA A 478 1.99 6.94 26.13
N ASN A 479 3.28 7.28 26.23
CA ASN A 479 4.04 7.96 25.18
C ASN A 479 4.10 7.11 23.90
N THR A 480 4.45 5.83 24.02
CA THR A 480 4.48 4.89 22.88
C THR A 480 3.13 4.79 22.19
N GLY A 481 2.03 4.72 22.95
CA GLY A 481 0.68 4.71 22.40
C GLY A 481 0.34 5.99 21.63
N ASP A 482 0.67 7.15 22.19
CA ASP A 482 0.44 8.46 21.57
C ASP A 482 1.23 8.62 20.27
N GLU A 483 2.53 8.30 20.27
CA GLU A 483 3.39 8.44 19.09
C GLU A 483 3.01 7.47 17.97
N LEU A 484 2.78 6.19 18.29
CA LEU A 484 2.29 5.25 17.28
C LEU A 484 0.91 5.66 16.73
N SER A 485 0.08 6.32 17.52
CA SER A 485 -1.20 6.81 17.01
C SER A 485 -1.05 7.98 16.05
N LYS A 486 -0.14 8.92 16.36
CA LYS A 486 0.20 10.01 15.43
C LYS A 486 0.75 9.46 14.12
N LEU A 487 1.66 8.48 14.18
CA LEU A 487 2.25 7.85 12.99
C LEU A 487 1.23 7.14 12.11
N LEU A 488 0.21 6.54 12.70
CA LEU A 488 -0.76 5.73 11.97
C LEU A 488 -1.96 6.54 11.46
N ASN A 489 -2.42 7.55 12.20
CA ASN A 489 -3.67 8.28 11.87
C ASN A 489 -3.56 9.82 11.99
N GLY A 490 -2.36 10.37 12.20
CA GLY A 490 -2.12 11.81 12.36
C GLY A 490 -2.50 12.37 13.74
N VAL A 491 -3.06 11.55 14.64
CA VAL A 491 -3.64 12.01 15.91
C VAL A 491 -3.25 11.09 17.08
N GLY A 492 -3.07 11.66 18.27
CA GLY A 492 -2.68 10.90 19.48
C GLY A 492 -3.65 9.77 19.87
N SER A 493 -3.25 8.95 20.84
CA SER A 493 -4.04 7.77 21.22
C SER A 493 -5.28 8.14 22.03
N ILE A 494 -6.36 7.41 21.84
CA ILE A 494 -7.57 7.56 22.65
C ILE A 494 -7.38 6.73 23.91
N GLY A 495 -7.55 7.34 25.08
CA GLY A 495 -7.38 6.69 26.37
C GLY A 495 -5.96 6.77 26.96
N SER A 496 -5.04 7.58 26.40
CA SER A 496 -3.68 7.76 26.94
C SER A 496 -3.68 8.23 28.40
N SER A 497 -4.70 9.00 28.81
CA SER A 497 -4.86 9.44 30.19
C SER A 497 -5.12 8.28 31.16
N ALA A 498 -5.88 7.26 30.74
CA ALA A 498 -6.15 6.07 31.53
C ALA A 498 -4.90 5.20 31.67
N VAL A 499 -4.09 5.08 30.61
CA VAL A 499 -2.80 4.37 30.67
C VAL A 499 -1.81 5.09 31.58
N ARG A 500 -1.74 6.43 31.49
CA ARG A 500 -0.78 7.24 32.25
C ARG A 500 -1.08 7.31 33.75
N TYR A 501 -2.34 7.41 34.13
CA TYR A 501 -2.75 7.69 35.52
C TYR A 501 -3.63 6.61 36.15
N GLY A 502 -3.95 5.54 35.42
CA GLY A 502 -4.86 4.47 35.87
C GLY A 502 -6.34 4.87 35.96
N LYS A 503 -6.71 6.11 35.60
CA LYS A 503 -8.09 6.65 35.62
C LYS A 503 -8.30 7.64 34.47
N LEU A 504 -9.53 7.68 33.94
CA LEU A 504 -9.96 8.70 32.99
C LEU A 504 -10.12 10.06 33.70
N SER A 505 -9.37 11.08 33.27
CA SER A 505 -9.53 12.46 33.74
C SER A 505 -10.48 13.24 32.82
N PHE A 506 -11.14 14.29 33.30
CA PHE A 506 -12.04 15.11 32.50
C PHE A 506 -11.35 15.76 31.29
N ALA A 507 -10.12 16.27 31.49
CA ALA A 507 -9.27 16.77 30.40
C ALA A 507 -8.89 15.65 29.42
N GLY A 508 -8.65 14.42 29.91
CA GLY A 508 -8.40 13.24 29.09
C GLY A 508 -9.59 12.88 28.22
N ALA A 509 -10.81 12.90 28.77
CA ALA A 509 -12.04 12.62 28.03
C ALA A 509 -12.31 13.67 26.93
N LEU A 510 -12.07 14.96 27.20
CA LEU A 510 -12.18 16.01 26.19
C LEU A 510 -11.13 15.86 25.08
N SER A 511 -9.88 15.51 25.44
CA SER A 511 -8.84 15.21 24.46
C SER A 511 -9.19 13.99 23.60
N ASP A 512 -9.84 12.97 24.16
CA ASP A 512 -10.25 11.78 23.40
C ASP A 512 -11.34 12.11 22.37
N ILE A 513 -12.24 13.05 22.67
CA ILE A 513 -13.25 13.56 21.72
C ILE A 513 -12.57 14.30 20.57
N SER A 514 -11.66 15.24 20.87
CA SER A 514 -10.94 15.97 19.82
C SER A 514 -10.10 15.04 18.95
N LYS A 515 -9.46 14.04 19.56
CA LYS A 515 -8.71 13.01 18.85
C LYS A 515 -9.59 12.17 17.91
N SER A 516 -10.79 11.81 18.37
CA SER A 516 -11.78 11.08 17.55
C SER A 516 -12.24 11.89 16.33
N LEU A 517 -12.48 13.19 16.51
CA LEU A 517 -12.82 14.11 15.41
C LEU A 517 -11.66 14.29 14.44
N GLY A 518 -10.43 14.42 14.92
CA GLY A 518 -9.23 14.47 14.09
C GLY A 518 -9.06 13.22 13.22
N ARG A 519 -9.28 12.02 13.79
CA ARG A 519 -9.27 10.76 13.03
C ARG A 519 -10.33 10.74 11.93
N MET A 520 -11.53 11.27 12.20
CA MET A 520 -12.58 11.39 11.18
C MET A 520 -12.13 12.29 10.02
N TYR A 521 -11.47 13.41 10.30
CA TYR A 521 -10.94 14.31 9.29
C TYR A 521 -9.86 13.64 8.43
N VAL A 522 -8.83 13.06 9.06
CA VAL A 522 -7.73 12.36 8.34
C VAL A 522 -8.26 11.18 7.51
N GLY A 523 -9.28 10.46 8.01
CA GLY A 523 -9.90 9.38 7.24
C GLY A 523 -10.72 9.83 6.03
N MET A 524 -11.13 11.10 5.98
CA MET A 524 -11.83 11.68 4.81
C MET A 524 -10.87 12.37 3.85
N PHE A 525 -9.73 12.85 4.35
CA PHE A 525 -8.71 13.58 3.60
C PHE A 525 -7.33 12.97 3.94
N PRO A 526 -6.99 11.81 3.35
CA PRO A 526 -5.68 11.20 3.55
C PRO A 526 -4.58 12.11 3.00
N ASP A 527 -3.40 12.00 3.61
CA ASP A 527 -2.18 12.68 3.17
C ASP A 527 -1.48 11.83 2.10
N ASP A 528 -1.87 12.05 0.85
CA ASP A 528 -1.35 11.32 -0.31
C ASP A 528 0.16 11.53 -0.49
N THR A 529 0.67 12.74 -0.19
CA THR A 529 2.10 13.08 -0.31
C THR A 529 2.95 12.26 0.65
N THR A 530 2.56 12.17 1.93
CA THR A 530 3.28 11.32 2.89
C THR A 530 3.28 9.85 2.43
N GLN A 531 2.17 9.35 1.88
CA GLN A 531 2.10 7.97 1.40
C GLN A 531 3.01 7.72 0.19
N GLU A 532 3.08 8.65 -0.77
CA GLU A 532 3.99 8.58 -1.91
C GLU A 532 5.45 8.55 -1.44
N ASN A 533 5.83 9.41 -0.49
CA ASN A 533 7.17 9.43 0.09
C ASN A 533 7.52 8.11 0.78
N LEU A 534 6.58 7.51 1.52
CA LEU A 534 6.77 6.20 2.14
C LEU A 534 6.94 5.10 1.09
N ASN A 535 6.17 5.13 0.00
CA ASN A 535 6.27 4.16 -1.08
C ASN A 535 7.63 4.22 -1.78
N MET A 536 8.26 5.40 -1.88
CA MET A 536 9.61 5.55 -2.42
C MET A 536 10.70 4.90 -1.56
N LEU A 537 10.54 4.91 -0.23
CA LEU A 537 11.49 4.24 0.67
C LEU A 537 11.41 2.71 0.55
N CYS A 538 10.24 2.21 0.16
CA CYS A 538 10.00 0.80 -0.04
C CYS A 538 10.49 0.38 -1.42
N GLU A 539 11.28 -0.70 -1.51
CA GLU A 539 11.46 -1.41 -2.77
C GLU A 539 10.12 -2.07 -3.16
N THR A 540 9.19 -1.28 -3.69
CA THR A 540 8.03 -1.83 -4.36
C THR A 540 8.52 -2.53 -5.62
N PRO A 541 7.99 -3.72 -5.96
CA PRO A 541 8.20 -4.33 -7.26
C PRO A 541 7.44 -3.51 -8.32
N ASN A 542 7.86 -2.27 -8.53
CA ASN A 542 7.49 -1.43 -9.65
C ASN A 542 8.55 -1.60 -10.76
N ASP A 543 8.17 -1.33 -12.02
CA ASP A 543 9.02 -1.55 -13.19
C ASP A 543 10.34 -0.72 -13.16
N ASN A 544 10.40 0.34 -12.35
CA ASN A 544 11.51 1.32 -12.22
C ASN A 544 12.42 1.11 -10.98
N LEU A 545 12.57 -0.12 -10.49
CA LEU A 545 13.46 -0.40 -9.35
C LEU A 545 14.94 -0.20 -9.72
N ILE A 546 15.65 0.65 -8.98
CA ILE A 546 17.11 0.73 -9.08
C ILE A 546 17.76 -0.58 -8.63
N THR A 547 18.61 -1.15 -9.49
CA THR A 547 19.20 -2.47 -9.30
C THR A 547 20.72 -2.37 -9.27
N LEU A 548 21.34 -2.98 -8.26
CA LEU A 548 22.79 -3.09 -8.18
C LEU A 548 23.30 -4.07 -9.25
N ASN A 549 24.18 -3.62 -10.13
CA ASN A 549 24.78 -4.45 -11.16
C ASN A 549 25.52 -5.67 -10.55
N ASN A 550 25.46 -6.81 -11.24
CA ASN A 550 26.05 -8.09 -10.78
C ASN A 550 25.61 -8.54 -9.38
N SER A 551 24.53 -8.00 -8.82
CA SER A 551 23.92 -8.51 -7.59
C SER A 551 23.04 -9.73 -7.87
N LEU A 552 22.72 -10.50 -6.83
CA LEU A 552 21.75 -11.60 -6.97
C LEU A 552 20.40 -11.09 -7.51
N GLN A 553 19.94 -9.92 -7.08
CA GLN A 553 18.69 -9.31 -7.55
C GLN A 553 18.74 -8.99 -9.05
N TYR A 554 19.89 -8.52 -9.55
CA TYR A 554 20.12 -8.30 -10.97
C TYR A 554 19.97 -9.58 -11.79
N PHE A 555 20.66 -10.66 -11.39
CA PHE A 555 20.55 -11.95 -12.07
C PHE A 555 19.15 -12.55 -11.94
N LEU A 556 18.50 -12.42 -10.79
CA LEU A 556 17.12 -12.88 -10.58
C LEU A 556 16.15 -12.20 -11.53
N ARG A 557 16.19 -10.87 -11.63
CA ARG A 557 15.34 -10.08 -12.55
C ARG A 557 15.58 -10.53 -14.00
N LYS A 558 16.84 -10.67 -14.41
CA LYS A 558 17.22 -11.08 -15.76
C LYS A 558 16.77 -12.50 -16.09
N SER A 559 17.01 -13.48 -15.21
CA SER A 559 16.64 -14.88 -15.42
C SER A 559 15.13 -15.09 -15.37
N LEU A 560 14.40 -14.40 -14.49
CA LEU A 560 12.94 -14.43 -14.47
C LEU A 560 12.36 -13.85 -15.76
N GLN A 561 12.78 -12.66 -16.18
CA GLN A 561 12.34 -12.07 -17.44
C GLN A 561 12.65 -12.96 -18.65
N LYS A 562 13.79 -13.68 -18.63
CA LYS A 562 14.14 -14.66 -19.67
C LYS A 562 13.19 -15.87 -19.63
N ALA A 563 12.98 -16.47 -18.46
CA ALA A 563 12.09 -17.62 -18.31
C ALA A 563 10.64 -17.28 -18.66
N GLU A 564 10.18 -16.08 -18.33
CA GLU A 564 8.90 -15.54 -18.74
C GLU A 564 8.77 -15.48 -20.28
N LYS A 565 9.80 -14.99 -20.97
CA LYS A 565 9.82 -14.93 -22.44
C LYS A 565 9.91 -16.31 -23.11
N GLU A 566 10.68 -17.23 -22.53
CA GLU A 566 11.01 -18.53 -23.16
C GLU A 566 10.04 -19.67 -22.78
N HIS A 567 9.39 -19.59 -21.63
CA HIS A 567 8.63 -20.70 -21.04
C HIS A 567 7.22 -20.36 -20.60
N SER A 568 6.77 -19.10 -20.74
CA SER A 568 5.37 -18.80 -20.46
C SER A 568 4.45 -19.46 -21.49
N GLN A 569 3.32 -19.97 -21.00
CA GLN A 569 2.24 -20.49 -21.81
C GLN A 569 1.10 -19.47 -21.82
N GLU A 570 0.62 -19.11 -23.00
CA GLU A 570 -0.59 -18.29 -23.15
C GLU A 570 -1.82 -19.18 -23.07
N ILE A 571 -2.63 -19.00 -22.02
CA ILE A 571 -3.91 -19.67 -21.88
C ILE A 571 -5.01 -18.68 -22.27
N PRO A 572 -5.81 -18.95 -23.31
CA PRO A 572 -6.97 -18.11 -23.61
C PRO A 572 -8.00 -18.25 -22.50
N LEU A 573 -8.44 -17.10 -21.95
CA LEU A 573 -9.50 -17.02 -20.96
C LEU A 573 -10.62 -16.14 -21.48
N SER A 574 -11.85 -16.55 -21.19
CA SER A 574 -13.06 -15.84 -21.57
C SER A 574 -13.49 -14.84 -20.50
N LEU A 575 -13.79 -13.61 -20.92
CA LEU A 575 -14.22 -12.51 -20.07
C LEU A 575 -15.58 -11.99 -20.56
N TYR A 576 -16.61 -12.16 -19.74
CA TYR A 576 -17.91 -11.55 -19.94
C TYR A 576 -17.95 -10.17 -19.30
N CYS A 577 -18.18 -9.12 -20.08
CA CYS A 577 -18.38 -7.76 -19.58
C CYS A 577 -19.81 -7.33 -19.82
N VAL A 578 -20.51 -6.83 -18.80
CA VAL A 578 -21.85 -6.25 -18.95
C VAL A 578 -21.94 -4.93 -18.21
N THR A 579 -22.57 -3.93 -18.83
CA THR A 579 -22.90 -2.65 -18.22
C THR A 579 -24.40 -2.42 -18.25
N PHE A 580 -24.96 -1.91 -17.15
CA PHE A 580 -26.39 -1.63 -17.04
C PHE A 580 -26.70 -0.43 -16.16
N ASN A 581 -27.27 0.64 -16.76
CA ASN A 581 -27.94 1.66 -15.99
C ASN A 581 -29.30 1.11 -15.48
N ALA A 582 -29.36 0.77 -14.20
CA ALA A 582 -30.47 0.05 -13.58
C ALA A 582 -31.60 0.95 -13.05
N ASN A 583 -31.43 2.29 -13.08
CA ASN A 583 -32.44 3.25 -12.64
C ASN A 583 -33.04 2.91 -11.25
N GLY A 584 -32.17 2.53 -10.31
CA GLY A 584 -32.50 2.16 -8.95
C GLY A 584 -33.29 0.85 -8.79
N LYS A 585 -33.42 0.04 -9.84
CA LYS A 585 -34.15 -1.24 -9.84
C LYS A 585 -33.21 -2.44 -9.68
N ILE A 586 -33.74 -3.50 -9.10
CA ILE A 586 -33.09 -4.82 -9.05
C ILE A 586 -33.89 -5.72 -10.01
N PRO A 587 -33.26 -6.34 -11.01
CA PRO A 587 -33.95 -7.25 -11.92
C PRO A 587 -34.51 -8.47 -11.17
N ASP A 588 -35.63 -9.01 -11.66
CA ASP A 588 -36.14 -10.30 -11.18
C ASP A 588 -35.20 -11.46 -11.59
N PRO A 589 -35.34 -12.66 -10.99
CA PRO A 589 -34.44 -13.78 -11.27
C PRO A 589 -34.29 -14.15 -12.75
N ALA A 590 -35.37 -14.11 -13.55
CA ALA A 590 -35.30 -14.45 -14.97
C ALA A 590 -34.57 -13.36 -15.78
N SER A 591 -34.76 -12.09 -15.40
CA SER A 591 -33.98 -10.99 -15.96
C SER A 591 -32.50 -11.06 -15.55
N LEU A 592 -32.19 -11.47 -14.31
CA LEU A 592 -30.80 -11.67 -13.87
C LEU A 592 -30.10 -12.79 -14.64
N GLU A 593 -30.78 -13.92 -14.88
CA GLU A 593 -30.26 -15.00 -15.71
C GLU A 593 -29.90 -14.51 -17.11
N LYS A 594 -30.79 -13.73 -17.75
CA LYS A 594 -30.50 -13.10 -19.04
C LYS A 594 -29.35 -12.09 -18.96
N LEU A 595 -29.20 -11.37 -17.84
CA LEU A 595 -28.16 -10.35 -17.67
C LEU A 595 -26.76 -10.96 -17.64
N VAL A 596 -26.60 -12.13 -17.01
CA VAL A 596 -25.28 -12.76 -16.84
C VAL A 596 -25.03 -13.88 -17.85
N CYS A 597 -26.08 -14.55 -18.34
CA CYS A 597 -25.99 -15.62 -19.32
C CYS A 597 -26.94 -15.35 -20.51
N PRO A 598 -26.74 -14.27 -21.29
CA PRO A 598 -27.63 -13.90 -22.39
C PRO A 598 -27.64 -14.92 -23.53
N LEU A 599 -26.59 -15.75 -23.63
CA LEU A 599 -26.44 -16.80 -24.63
C LEU A 599 -26.51 -18.17 -23.95
N PRO A 600 -27.56 -18.98 -24.20
CA PRO A 600 -27.72 -20.28 -23.56
C PRO A 600 -26.52 -21.20 -23.79
N GLY A 601 -26.00 -21.79 -22.71
CA GLY A 601 -24.88 -22.74 -22.76
C GLY A 601 -23.49 -22.11 -22.91
N ILE A 602 -23.39 -20.78 -22.98
CA ILE A 602 -22.09 -20.08 -23.00
C ILE A 602 -21.82 -19.51 -21.61
N VAL A 603 -20.82 -20.08 -20.94
CA VAL A 603 -20.28 -19.59 -19.66
C VAL A 603 -18.85 -19.08 -19.85
N CYS A 604 -18.43 -18.12 -19.03
CA CYS A 604 -17.11 -17.48 -19.13
C CYS A 604 -16.24 -17.75 -17.90
N ASP A 605 -14.93 -17.59 -18.02
CA ASP A 605 -14.00 -17.75 -16.90
C ASP A 605 -14.12 -16.61 -15.89
N VAL A 606 -14.36 -15.40 -16.40
CA VAL A 606 -14.43 -14.15 -15.64
C VAL A 606 -15.68 -13.38 -16.06
N TYR A 607 -16.37 -12.80 -15.07
CA TYR A 607 -17.54 -11.95 -15.26
C TYR A 607 -17.29 -10.59 -14.62
N ALA A 608 -17.35 -9.53 -15.42
CA ALA A 608 -17.30 -8.14 -14.97
C ALA A 608 -18.66 -7.48 -15.15
N VAL A 609 -19.30 -7.13 -14.03
CA VAL A 609 -20.64 -6.56 -14.00
C VAL A 609 -20.58 -5.11 -13.51
N ALA A 610 -20.83 -4.17 -14.41
CA ALA A 610 -20.94 -2.75 -14.14
C ALA A 610 -22.41 -2.31 -14.03
N VAL A 611 -22.77 -1.65 -12.94
CA VAL A 611 -24.13 -1.11 -12.75
C VAL A 611 -24.05 0.39 -12.50
N GLN A 612 -24.85 1.17 -13.22
CA GLN A 612 -25.05 2.60 -12.98
C GLN A 612 -26.45 2.84 -12.40
N GLU A 613 -26.61 3.92 -11.65
CA GLU A 613 -27.84 4.22 -10.89
C GLU A 613 -28.30 3.04 -10.01
N LEU A 614 -27.39 2.42 -9.27
CA LEU A 614 -27.69 1.33 -8.32
C LEU A 614 -28.77 1.72 -7.28
N VAL A 615 -28.87 3.02 -6.96
CA VAL A 615 -29.79 3.60 -5.96
C VAL A 615 -30.60 4.74 -6.61
N ASP A 616 -31.86 4.91 -6.19
CA ASP A 616 -32.73 6.02 -6.63
C ASP A 616 -32.07 7.38 -6.28
N LEU A 617 -31.97 8.29 -7.25
CA LEU A 617 -31.20 9.54 -7.19
C LEU A 617 -31.77 10.60 -6.21
N LYS A 618 -32.70 10.24 -5.31
CA LYS A 618 -33.29 11.18 -4.35
C LYS A 618 -32.26 11.60 -3.30
N VAL A 619 -31.93 12.89 -3.31
CA VAL A 619 -30.90 13.62 -2.54
C VAL A 619 -30.71 13.20 -1.07
N LYS A 620 -31.77 12.77 -0.35
CA LYS A 620 -31.68 12.35 1.05
C LYS A 620 -31.05 10.97 1.28
N GLN A 621 -31.00 10.09 0.27
CA GLN A 621 -30.40 8.74 0.38
C GLN A 621 -28.97 8.68 -0.18
N LEU A 622 -28.52 9.71 -0.89
CA LEU A 622 -27.18 9.77 -1.49
C LEU A 622 -26.06 10.05 -0.49
N LEU A 623 -26.40 10.61 0.68
CA LEU A 623 -25.44 10.87 1.77
C LEU A 623 -25.06 9.59 2.54
N ASN A 624 -25.80 8.50 2.32
CA ASN A 624 -25.50 7.16 2.83
C ASN A 624 -25.33 6.24 1.62
N THR A 625 -24.09 6.00 1.19
CA THR A 625 -23.80 4.95 0.19
C THR A 625 -24.24 3.61 0.76
N ASP A 626 -25.46 3.20 0.47
CA ASP A 626 -26.06 2.01 1.07
C ASP A 626 -25.51 0.76 0.40
N PHE A 627 -24.37 0.27 0.92
CA PHE A 627 -23.73 -0.98 0.50
C PHE A 627 -24.67 -2.19 0.56
N GLN A 628 -25.82 -2.10 1.25
CA GLN A 628 -26.81 -3.18 1.25
C GLN A 628 -27.34 -3.48 -0.16
N ARG A 629 -27.52 -2.45 -1.00
CA ARG A 629 -28.00 -2.67 -2.38
C ARG A 629 -26.97 -3.41 -3.22
N LEU A 630 -25.69 -3.03 -3.13
CA LEU A 630 -24.64 -3.73 -3.84
C LEU A 630 -24.57 -5.20 -3.39
N ARG A 631 -24.66 -5.47 -2.09
CA ARG A 631 -24.67 -6.85 -1.56
C ARG A 631 -25.82 -7.70 -2.11
N ILE A 632 -27.02 -7.13 -2.22
CA ILE A 632 -28.16 -7.84 -2.82
C ILE A 632 -27.87 -8.20 -4.28
N TRP A 633 -27.28 -7.29 -5.04
CA TRP A 633 -26.84 -7.56 -6.41
C TRP A 633 -25.78 -8.64 -6.47
N GLU A 634 -24.77 -8.58 -5.59
CA GLU A 634 -23.69 -9.55 -5.51
C GLU A 634 -24.19 -10.96 -5.21
N GLU A 635 -25.00 -11.11 -4.17
CA GLU A 635 -25.57 -12.40 -3.78
C GLU A 635 -26.48 -12.96 -4.87
N SER A 636 -27.27 -12.10 -5.53
CA SER A 636 -28.20 -12.53 -6.58
C SER A 636 -27.46 -12.97 -7.84
N ILE A 637 -26.45 -12.20 -8.29
CA ILE A 637 -25.61 -12.56 -9.44
C ILE A 637 -24.85 -13.85 -9.16
N LEU A 638 -24.19 -13.93 -8.01
CA LEU A 638 -23.39 -15.09 -7.62
C LEU A 638 -24.25 -16.36 -7.56
N LYS A 639 -25.45 -16.26 -6.99
CA LYS A 639 -26.40 -17.37 -6.95
C LYS A 639 -26.82 -17.79 -8.36
N THR A 640 -27.11 -16.84 -9.25
CA THR A 640 -27.49 -17.15 -10.63
C THR A 640 -26.35 -17.85 -11.38
N LEU A 641 -25.13 -17.31 -11.34
CA LEU A 641 -23.95 -17.92 -11.98
C LEU A 641 -23.74 -19.37 -11.53
N ASN A 642 -23.77 -19.61 -10.22
CA ASN A 642 -23.61 -20.96 -9.64
C ASN A 642 -24.81 -21.89 -9.84
N THR A 643 -25.94 -21.38 -10.31
CA THR A 643 -27.09 -22.21 -10.70
C THR A 643 -27.03 -22.54 -12.20
N THR A 644 -26.46 -21.65 -13.02
CA THR A 644 -26.37 -21.82 -14.47
C THR A 644 -25.20 -22.71 -14.88
N ASP A 645 -24.05 -22.61 -14.23
CA ASP A 645 -22.88 -23.47 -14.46
C ASP A 645 -22.85 -24.57 -13.38
N SER A 646 -23.07 -25.83 -13.77
CA SER A 646 -23.03 -26.96 -12.84
C SER A 646 -21.64 -27.54 -12.63
N ASP A 647 -20.68 -27.19 -13.49
CA ASP A 647 -19.39 -27.86 -13.57
C ASP A 647 -18.34 -27.17 -12.70
N GLU A 648 -18.44 -25.86 -12.52
CA GLU A 648 -17.52 -25.07 -11.71
C GLU A 648 -18.22 -24.03 -10.85
N THR A 649 -17.64 -23.78 -9.67
CA THR A 649 -18.10 -22.74 -8.74
C THR A 649 -17.47 -21.40 -9.06
N TYR A 650 -18.29 -20.36 -9.11
CA TYR A 650 -17.88 -18.96 -9.13
C TYR A 650 -17.86 -18.41 -7.71
N SER A 651 -16.92 -17.50 -7.48
CA SER A 651 -16.86 -16.67 -6.27
C SER A 651 -16.58 -15.22 -6.65
N LEU A 652 -17.04 -14.29 -5.80
CA LEU A 652 -16.74 -12.87 -5.94
C LEU A 652 -15.25 -12.64 -5.63
N VAL A 653 -14.53 -12.03 -6.58
CA VAL A 653 -13.13 -11.61 -6.42
C VAL A 653 -13.07 -10.32 -5.62
N GLN A 654 -13.71 -9.26 -6.14
CA GLN A 654 -13.76 -7.93 -5.55
C GLN A 654 -14.94 -7.15 -6.16
N SER A 655 -15.47 -6.20 -5.40
CA SER A 655 -16.40 -5.18 -5.89
C SER A 655 -16.02 -3.78 -5.39
N VAL A 656 -16.42 -2.77 -6.14
CA VAL A 656 -16.20 -1.36 -5.82
C VAL A 656 -17.47 -0.56 -6.12
N GLN A 657 -17.77 0.43 -5.29
CA GLN A 657 -18.93 1.32 -5.46
C GLN A 657 -18.58 2.79 -5.21
N MET A 658 -19.10 3.66 -6.05
CA MET A 658 -19.12 5.10 -5.86
C MET A 658 -20.50 5.66 -6.18
N ALA A 659 -21.18 6.19 -5.16
CA ALA A 659 -22.55 6.67 -5.27
C ALA A 659 -23.47 5.62 -5.94
N GLY A 660 -23.98 5.90 -7.14
CA GLY A 660 -24.81 4.97 -7.92
C GLY A 660 -24.04 4.07 -8.90
N ILE A 661 -22.71 4.14 -8.95
CA ILE A 661 -21.87 3.37 -9.89
C ILE A 661 -21.24 2.21 -9.12
N SER A 662 -21.32 0.99 -9.64
CA SER A 662 -20.60 -0.17 -9.09
C SER A 662 -19.96 -1.00 -10.19
N LEU A 663 -18.94 -1.76 -9.78
CA LEU A 663 -18.28 -2.76 -10.60
C LEU A 663 -17.95 -3.97 -9.72
N SER A 664 -18.32 -5.17 -10.17
CA SER A 664 -18.07 -6.43 -9.46
C SER A 664 -17.44 -7.45 -10.39
N ILE A 665 -16.38 -8.13 -9.92
CA ILE A 665 -15.70 -9.21 -10.66
C ILE A 665 -16.00 -10.56 -10.02
N TYR A 666 -16.57 -11.48 -10.78
CA TYR A 666 -16.77 -12.88 -10.41
C TYR A 666 -15.88 -13.75 -11.27
N MET A 667 -15.35 -14.83 -10.71
CA MET A 667 -14.43 -15.69 -11.42
C MET A 667 -14.54 -17.13 -10.91
N LYS A 668 -14.27 -18.08 -11.79
CA LYS A 668 -14.17 -19.50 -11.45
C LYS A 668 -13.10 -19.73 -10.38
N GLU A 669 -13.43 -20.46 -9.32
CA GLU A 669 -12.54 -20.66 -8.17
C GLU A 669 -11.19 -21.30 -8.52
N ARG A 670 -11.12 -22.11 -9.59
CA ARG A 670 -9.86 -22.71 -10.07
C ARG A 670 -8.79 -21.69 -10.46
N LEU A 671 -9.18 -20.45 -10.77
CA LEU A 671 -8.25 -19.39 -11.15
C LEU A 671 -7.68 -18.64 -9.94
N PHE A 672 -8.32 -18.72 -8.77
CA PHE A 672 -7.94 -17.95 -7.57
C PHE A 672 -6.48 -18.13 -7.14
N PRO A 673 -5.85 -19.32 -7.22
CA PRO A 673 -4.44 -19.47 -6.89
C PRO A 673 -3.50 -18.58 -7.72
N ARG A 674 -3.97 -18.11 -8.89
CA ARG A 674 -3.25 -17.31 -9.88
C ARG A 674 -3.71 -15.84 -9.91
N VAL A 675 -4.70 -15.47 -9.10
CA VAL A 675 -5.14 -14.08 -8.98
C VAL A 675 -4.23 -13.36 -7.98
N SER A 676 -3.79 -12.16 -8.33
CA SER A 676 -2.98 -11.30 -7.46
C SER A 676 -3.15 -9.82 -7.82
N GLN A 677 -2.57 -8.92 -7.02
CA GLN A 677 -2.58 -7.48 -7.23
C GLN A 677 -3.97 -6.91 -7.50
N VAL A 678 -4.97 -7.35 -6.73
CA VAL A 678 -6.34 -6.85 -6.88
C VAL A 678 -6.46 -5.51 -6.19
N GLU A 679 -6.58 -4.45 -7.00
CA GLU A 679 -6.65 -3.07 -6.56
C GLU A 679 -7.94 -2.41 -7.07
N GLU A 680 -8.47 -1.49 -6.29
CA GLU A 680 -9.61 -0.67 -6.67
C GLU A 680 -9.21 0.80 -6.73
N ALA A 681 -9.95 1.57 -7.53
CA ALA A 681 -9.78 3.00 -7.62
C ALA A 681 -11.10 3.69 -7.96
N VAL A 682 -11.27 4.91 -7.45
CA VAL A 682 -12.52 5.65 -7.55
C VAL A 682 -12.21 7.11 -7.87
N ARG A 683 -12.95 7.70 -8.81
CA ARG A 683 -12.86 9.13 -9.13
C ARG A 683 -14.25 9.74 -9.31
N LYS A 684 -14.63 10.69 -8.44
CA LYS A 684 -15.86 11.49 -8.56
C LYS A 684 -15.63 12.64 -9.54
N THR A 685 -16.62 12.91 -10.40
CA THR A 685 -16.60 14.05 -11.32
C THR A 685 -17.76 15.03 -11.04
N GLY A 686 -17.59 16.30 -11.41
CA GLY A 686 -18.61 17.37 -11.29
C GLY A 686 -18.48 18.31 -10.07
N PHE A 687 -18.83 19.60 -10.26
CA PHE A 687 -18.83 20.68 -9.25
C PHE A 687 -17.64 20.69 -8.26
N GLY A 688 -16.41 20.62 -8.78
CA GLY A 688 -15.19 20.70 -7.95
C GLY A 688 -14.99 19.52 -6.99
N GLY A 689 -15.61 18.36 -7.27
CA GLY A 689 -15.46 17.13 -6.48
C GLY A 689 -16.39 17.01 -5.26
N PHE A 690 -17.16 18.06 -4.94
CA PHE A 690 -17.93 18.12 -3.69
C PHE A 690 -19.35 17.53 -3.77
N SER A 691 -19.97 17.39 -4.95
CA SER A 691 -21.34 16.84 -5.03
C SER A 691 -21.83 16.53 -6.46
N THR A 692 -21.58 15.32 -6.99
CA THR A 692 -22.47 14.70 -8.01
C THR A 692 -22.39 13.16 -8.02
N ASN A 693 -23.36 12.48 -8.66
CA ASN A 693 -23.42 11.02 -8.83
C ASN A 693 -22.70 10.52 -10.11
N LYS A 694 -21.63 11.22 -10.53
CA LYS A 694 -20.90 10.97 -11.77
C LYS A 694 -19.43 10.69 -11.49
N GLY A 695 -18.80 10.04 -12.45
CA GLY A 695 -17.38 9.70 -12.43
C GLY A 695 -17.14 8.23 -12.76
N ALA A 696 -16.15 7.61 -12.12
CA ALA A 696 -15.74 6.25 -12.41
C ALA A 696 -15.34 5.44 -11.18
N VAL A 697 -15.49 4.13 -11.30
CA VAL A 697 -14.86 3.12 -10.46
C VAL A 697 -14.05 2.17 -11.34
N ALA A 698 -12.93 1.66 -10.83
CA ALA A 698 -12.07 0.74 -11.56
C ALA A 698 -11.59 -0.39 -10.65
N LEU A 699 -11.42 -1.57 -11.25
CA LEU A 699 -10.79 -2.74 -10.65
C LEU A 699 -9.64 -3.21 -11.53
N ARG A 700 -8.47 -3.31 -10.92
CA ARG A 700 -7.23 -3.80 -11.50
C ARG A 700 -6.90 -5.13 -10.85
N PHE A 701 -6.47 -6.13 -11.62
CA PHE A 701 -6.00 -7.41 -11.08
C PHE A 701 -5.14 -8.18 -12.09
N HIS A 702 -4.32 -9.09 -11.57
CA HIS A 702 -3.52 -9.99 -12.38
C HIS A 702 -4.14 -11.39 -12.40
N VAL A 703 -4.12 -12.05 -13.55
CA VAL A 703 -4.36 -13.49 -13.69
C VAL A 703 -3.12 -14.13 -14.27
N GLY A 704 -2.36 -14.84 -13.42
CA GLY A 704 -0.98 -15.19 -13.74
C GLY A 704 -0.13 -13.93 -13.86
N MET A 705 0.45 -13.71 -15.03
CA MET A 705 1.24 -12.51 -15.33
C MET A 705 0.50 -11.46 -16.15
N SER A 706 -0.73 -11.74 -16.57
CA SER A 706 -1.52 -10.81 -17.39
C SER A 706 -2.26 -9.82 -16.50
N GLU A 707 -2.06 -8.53 -16.76
CA GLU A 707 -2.67 -7.41 -16.04
C GLU A 707 -3.95 -6.93 -16.74
N LEU A 708 -5.06 -6.96 -16.01
CA LEU A 708 -6.36 -6.47 -16.45
C LEU A 708 -6.78 -5.25 -15.63
N CYS A 709 -7.36 -4.26 -16.30
CA CYS A 709 -7.97 -3.08 -15.69
C CYS A 709 -9.38 -2.87 -16.28
N ILE A 710 -10.39 -2.98 -15.43
CA ILE A 710 -11.79 -2.84 -15.81
C ILE A 710 -12.35 -1.58 -15.16
N VAL A 711 -12.93 -0.70 -15.97
CA VAL A 711 -13.44 0.61 -15.56
C VAL A 711 -14.93 0.71 -15.86
N SER A 712 -15.70 1.17 -14.89
CA SER A 712 -17.12 1.52 -15.02
C SER A 712 -17.29 3.01 -14.82
N SER A 713 -17.91 3.71 -15.76
CA SER A 713 -18.18 5.15 -15.64
C SER A 713 -19.65 5.52 -15.83
N HIS A 714 -20.04 6.62 -15.19
CA HIS A 714 -21.30 7.31 -15.48
C HIS A 714 -20.97 8.78 -15.68
N LEU A 715 -20.99 9.22 -16.94
CA LEU A 715 -20.56 10.57 -17.34
C LEU A 715 -21.74 11.55 -17.41
N ALA A 716 -21.41 12.84 -17.57
CA ALA A 716 -22.31 13.96 -17.49
C ALA A 716 -23.52 13.84 -18.44
N PRO A 717 -24.75 14.02 -17.91
CA PRO A 717 -25.96 13.96 -18.70
C PRO A 717 -26.20 15.28 -19.44
N LYS A 718 -26.97 15.23 -20.54
CA LYS A 718 -27.51 16.33 -21.41
C LYS A 718 -26.99 16.25 -22.85
N GLU A 719 -27.89 16.49 -23.79
CA GLU A 719 -27.71 16.21 -25.23
C GLU A 719 -26.64 17.07 -25.91
N ARG A 720 -26.45 18.32 -25.44
CA ARG A 720 -25.52 19.29 -26.02
C ARG A 720 -24.18 19.44 -25.29
N ASN A 721 -23.89 18.61 -24.29
CA ASN A 721 -22.68 18.79 -23.47
C ASN A 721 -21.59 17.74 -23.72
N ILE A 722 -21.11 17.65 -24.97
CA ILE A 722 -19.99 16.78 -25.33
C ILE A 722 -18.71 17.23 -24.61
N ALA A 723 -18.46 18.54 -24.55
CA ALA A 723 -17.27 19.10 -23.88
C ALA A 723 -17.16 18.71 -22.40
N GLU A 724 -18.28 18.71 -21.65
CA GLU A 724 -18.28 18.25 -20.25
C GLU A 724 -17.95 16.75 -20.16
N ARG A 725 -18.53 15.89 -21.02
CA ARG A 725 -18.20 14.45 -21.05
C ARG A 725 -16.73 14.20 -21.39
N ASN A 726 -16.19 14.90 -22.38
CA ASN A 726 -14.78 14.80 -22.75
C ASN A 726 -13.89 15.26 -21.58
N SER A 727 -14.25 16.37 -20.91
CA SER A 727 -13.53 16.88 -19.74
C SER A 727 -13.56 15.91 -18.56
N GLU A 728 -14.69 15.25 -18.31
CA GLU A 728 -14.80 14.22 -17.26
C GLU A 728 -13.96 12.99 -17.61
N TYR A 729 -13.95 12.56 -18.87
CA TYR A 729 -13.04 11.52 -19.34
C TYR A 729 -11.58 11.87 -19.05
N PHE A 730 -11.13 13.09 -19.40
CA PHE A 730 -9.75 13.52 -19.15
C PHE A 730 -9.44 13.59 -17.66
N ASP A 731 -10.36 14.06 -16.83
CA ASP A 731 -10.19 14.05 -15.37
C ASP A 731 -10.03 12.63 -14.83
N ILE A 732 -10.88 11.69 -15.25
CA ILE A 732 -10.80 10.28 -14.83
C ILE A 732 -9.50 9.64 -15.30
N ALA A 733 -9.18 9.75 -16.59
CA ALA A 733 -7.97 9.19 -17.17
C ALA A 733 -6.70 9.74 -16.51
N LYS A 734 -6.67 11.05 -16.22
CA LYS A 734 -5.51 11.73 -15.64
C LYS A 734 -5.37 11.49 -14.15
N ASN A 735 -6.47 11.41 -13.39
CA ASN A 735 -6.44 11.54 -11.93
C ASN A 735 -6.98 10.33 -11.16
N LEU A 736 -7.56 9.32 -11.82
CA LEU A 736 -7.85 8.04 -11.15
C LEU A 736 -6.53 7.29 -10.92
N ARG A 737 -6.28 6.93 -9.66
CA ARG A 737 -5.05 6.25 -9.21
C ARG A 737 -5.42 5.02 -8.40
N PHE A 738 -4.74 3.92 -8.71
CA PHE A 738 -4.75 2.74 -7.87
C PHE A 738 -3.76 2.89 -6.70
N LEU A 739 -3.83 1.98 -5.75
CA LEU A 739 -2.94 1.92 -4.59
C LEU A 739 -1.46 1.88 -4.98
N SER A 740 -1.14 1.17 -6.07
CA SER A 740 0.19 1.14 -6.69
C SER A 740 0.63 2.46 -7.35
N SER A 741 -0.16 3.53 -7.24
CA SER A 741 0.00 4.80 -7.97
C SER A 741 -0.13 4.68 -9.50
N LYS A 742 -0.43 3.47 -10.01
CA LYS A 742 -0.73 3.25 -11.42
C LYS A 742 -2.02 3.99 -11.83
N ARG A 743 -2.04 4.42 -13.08
CA ARG A 743 -3.18 5.00 -13.78
C ARG A 743 -3.88 3.93 -14.60
N ILE A 744 -5.06 4.25 -15.14
CA ILE A 744 -5.81 3.33 -16.04
C ILE A 744 -4.93 2.88 -17.21
N TYR A 745 -4.29 3.83 -17.89
CA TYR A 745 -3.49 3.58 -19.10
C TYR A 745 -2.10 2.99 -18.85
N ASP A 746 -1.69 2.81 -17.60
CA ASP A 746 -0.45 2.07 -17.27
C ASP A 746 -0.67 0.54 -17.33
N ASN A 747 -1.93 0.10 -17.50
CA ASN A 747 -2.29 -1.31 -17.57
C ASN A 747 -2.32 -1.79 -19.03
N LYS A 748 -1.98 -3.07 -19.25
CA LYS A 748 -1.90 -3.64 -20.60
C LYS A 748 -3.26 -3.95 -21.22
N GLN A 749 -4.17 -4.58 -20.47
CA GLN A 749 -5.50 -4.97 -20.97
C GLN A 749 -6.57 -4.14 -20.26
N ILE A 750 -7.20 -3.23 -21.01
CA ILE A 750 -8.18 -2.29 -20.43
C ILE A 750 -9.55 -2.56 -21.05
N VAL A 751 -10.56 -2.70 -20.18
CA VAL A 751 -11.97 -2.64 -20.55
C VAL A 751 -12.56 -1.39 -19.91
N TRP A 752 -13.03 -0.45 -20.71
CA TRP A 752 -13.74 0.72 -20.21
C TRP A 752 -15.20 0.67 -20.65
N MET A 753 -16.11 0.52 -19.70
CA MET A 753 -17.54 0.40 -19.95
C MET A 753 -18.36 1.34 -19.08
N GLY A 754 -19.64 1.53 -19.42
CA GLY A 754 -20.55 2.32 -18.61
C GLY A 754 -21.62 3.04 -19.39
N ASP A 755 -22.37 3.89 -18.68
CA ASP A 755 -23.23 4.91 -19.27
C ASP A 755 -22.40 6.17 -19.52
N PHE A 756 -21.80 6.24 -20.71
CA PHE A 756 -20.99 7.38 -21.12
C PHE A 756 -21.85 8.57 -21.56
N ASN A 757 -23.17 8.43 -21.62
CA ASN A 757 -24.12 9.50 -21.91
C ASN A 757 -23.95 10.24 -23.26
N TYR A 758 -23.08 9.76 -24.17
CA TYR A 758 -23.02 10.26 -25.55
C TYR A 758 -24.32 9.99 -26.31
N ARG A 759 -24.68 10.89 -27.22
CA ARG A 759 -25.97 10.90 -27.92
C ARG A 759 -25.82 10.76 -29.43
N ILE A 760 -26.94 10.50 -30.10
CA ILE A 760 -27.05 10.58 -31.55
C ILE A 760 -27.45 11.99 -31.94
N ASN A 761 -26.70 12.63 -32.82
CA ASN A 761 -26.94 13.99 -33.30
C ASN A 761 -27.93 14.03 -34.47
N LEU A 762 -29.16 13.55 -34.23
CA LEU A 762 -30.29 13.57 -35.15
C LEU A 762 -31.57 13.94 -34.39
N ASP A 763 -32.63 14.32 -35.09
CA ASP A 763 -33.93 14.56 -34.45
C ASP A 763 -34.59 13.25 -33.97
N TYR A 764 -35.51 13.35 -33.01
CA TYR A 764 -36.19 12.21 -32.41
C TYR A 764 -36.92 11.34 -33.44
N ALA A 765 -37.67 11.94 -34.36
CA ALA A 765 -38.53 11.21 -35.29
C ALA A 765 -37.70 10.39 -36.29
N THR A 766 -36.65 11.02 -36.85
CA THR A 766 -35.69 10.36 -37.74
C THR A 766 -34.95 9.25 -37.01
N THR A 767 -34.41 9.53 -35.82
CA THR A 767 -33.65 8.55 -35.04
C THR A 767 -34.49 7.33 -34.69
N LYS A 768 -35.72 7.53 -34.21
CA LYS A 768 -36.64 6.45 -33.87
C LYS A 768 -36.98 5.59 -35.09
N LYS A 769 -37.26 6.22 -36.24
CA LYS A 769 -37.57 5.50 -37.48
C LYS A 769 -36.41 4.60 -37.91
N LEU A 770 -35.19 5.14 -37.95
CA LEU A 770 -33.99 4.40 -38.33
C LEU A 770 -33.68 3.27 -37.34
N ALA A 771 -33.85 3.53 -36.04
CA ALA A 771 -33.64 2.53 -35.00
C ALA A 771 -34.61 1.33 -35.14
N LEU A 772 -35.88 1.60 -35.44
CA LEU A 772 -36.89 0.56 -35.65
C LEU A 772 -36.69 -0.21 -36.96
N ASN A 773 -36.09 0.42 -37.98
CA ASN A 773 -35.77 -0.21 -39.26
C ASN A 773 -34.49 -1.06 -39.22
N GLY A 774 -33.66 -0.93 -38.19
CA GLY A 774 -32.36 -1.59 -38.12
C GLY A 774 -31.26 -0.87 -38.91
N ASP A 775 -31.45 0.40 -39.25
CA ASP A 775 -30.49 1.22 -40.02
C ASP A 775 -29.34 1.75 -39.14
N PHE A 776 -28.70 0.85 -38.37
CA PHE A 776 -27.72 1.19 -37.34
C PHE A 776 -26.45 1.84 -37.92
N ASP A 777 -25.99 1.38 -39.08
CA ASP A 777 -24.80 1.95 -39.75
C ASP A 777 -24.97 3.42 -40.12
N TYR A 778 -26.19 3.82 -40.48
CA TYR A 778 -26.48 5.21 -40.79
C TYR A 778 -26.55 6.05 -39.51
N LEU A 779 -27.22 5.53 -38.47
CA LEU A 779 -27.29 6.17 -37.15
C LEU A 779 -25.90 6.38 -36.53
N TYR A 780 -25.00 5.40 -36.68
CA TYR A 780 -23.66 5.44 -36.11
C TYR A 780 -22.80 6.58 -36.64
N ARG A 781 -23.07 7.09 -37.86
CA ARG A 781 -22.38 8.27 -38.42
C ARG A 781 -22.65 9.55 -37.64
N TYR A 782 -23.74 9.59 -36.88
CA TYR A 782 -24.15 10.72 -36.06
C TYR A 782 -23.94 10.46 -34.56
N ASP A 783 -23.26 9.36 -34.20
CA ASP A 783 -22.92 9.04 -32.81
C ASP A 783 -21.82 9.97 -32.30
N GLN A 784 -22.09 10.65 -31.18
CA GLN A 784 -21.14 11.62 -30.61
C GLN A 784 -19.86 10.94 -30.08
N LEU A 785 -19.93 9.73 -29.52
CA LEU A 785 -18.73 9.05 -29.00
C LEU A 785 -17.78 8.69 -30.15
N GLN A 786 -18.31 8.10 -31.21
CA GLN A 786 -17.53 7.75 -32.40
C GLN A 786 -16.85 8.97 -33.05
N ASN A 787 -17.51 10.12 -33.03
CA ASN A 787 -16.91 11.37 -33.54
C ASN A 787 -15.84 11.90 -32.58
N ALA A 788 -16.13 11.95 -31.28
CA ALA A 788 -15.18 12.45 -30.29
C ALA A 788 -13.92 11.55 -30.18
N MET A 789 -14.04 10.22 -30.29
CA MET A 789 -12.87 9.32 -30.34
C MET A 789 -11.97 9.60 -31.55
N ARG A 790 -12.56 10.02 -32.69
CA ARG A 790 -11.82 10.34 -33.92
C ARG A 790 -11.25 11.76 -33.94
N GLU A 791 -11.98 12.73 -33.40
CA GLU A 791 -11.65 14.16 -33.51
C GLU A 791 -10.95 14.68 -32.25
N ASP A 792 -11.46 14.35 -31.07
CA ASP A 792 -11.00 14.84 -29.76
C ASP A 792 -10.03 13.87 -29.05
N HIS A 793 -9.71 12.73 -29.67
CA HIS A 793 -8.80 11.71 -29.15
C HIS A 793 -9.16 11.21 -27.72
N ILE A 794 -10.45 11.21 -27.38
CA ILE A 794 -10.92 10.59 -26.14
C ILE A 794 -10.79 9.06 -26.23
N PHE A 795 -10.67 8.41 -25.08
CA PHE A 795 -10.44 6.96 -24.96
C PHE A 795 -9.27 6.44 -25.81
N HIS A 796 -8.16 7.20 -25.86
CA HIS A 796 -6.99 6.88 -26.67
C HIS A 796 -6.46 5.46 -26.41
N GLY A 797 -6.21 4.70 -27.50
CA GLY A 797 -5.74 3.31 -27.43
C GLY A 797 -6.84 2.27 -27.15
N LEU A 798 -8.09 2.70 -27.00
CA LEU A 798 -9.25 1.82 -26.92
C LEU A 798 -10.05 1.82 -28.21
N THR A 799 -10.63 0.68 -28.55
CA THR A 799 -11.43 0.47 -29.75
C THR A 799 -12.83 -0.03 -29.42
N GLU A 800 -13.76 0.26 -30.34
CA GLU A 800 -15.14 -0.23 -30.29
C GLU A 800 -15.49 -0.95 -31.59
N SER A 801 -16.09 -2.13 -31.47
CA SER A 801 -16.65 -2.83 -32.62
C SER A 801 -17.95 -2.18 -33.09
N GLN A 802 -18.29 -2.40 -34.35
CA GLN A 802 -19.52 -1.92 -34.98
C GLN A 802 -20.77 -2.27 -34.13
N LEU A 803 -21.64 -1.28 -33.93
CA LEU A 803 -22.89 -1.45 -33.18
C LEU A 803 -23.95 -2.11 -34.07
N THR A 804 -24.25 -3.38 -33.79
CA THR A 804 -25.27 -4.17 -34.52
C THR A 804 -26.59 -4.30 -33.75
N PHE A 805 -26.81 -3.46 -32.75
CA PHE A 805 -27.96 -3.47 -31.85
C PHE A 805 -28.59 -2.07 -31.72
N PRO A 806 -29.88 -1.96 -31.38
CA PRO A 806 -30.57 -0.68 -31.36
C PRO A 806 -30.08 0.24 -30.23
N PRO A 807 -30.29 1.58 -30.35
CA PRO A 807 -30.02 2.53 -29.27
C PRO A 807 -30.60 2.09 -27.94
N THR A 808 -29.79 2.06 -26.89
CA THR A 808 -30.13 1.46 -25.58
C THR A 808 -30.88 2.39 -24.65
N TYR A 809 -30.99 3.66 -25.00
CA TYR A 809 -31.73 4.71 -24.30
C TYR A 809 -32.64 5.44 -25.30
N LYS A 810 -33.81 5.98 -24.97
CA LYS A 810 -34.57 5.99 -23.70
C LYS A 810 -35.90 5.23 -23.89
N PHE A 811 -36.10 4.15 -23.17
CA PHE A 811 -37.32 3.34 -23.22
C PHE A 811 -38.35 3.78 -22.20
N ASP A 812 -39.64 3.55 -22.47
CA ASP A 812 -40.64 3.54 -21.40
C ASP A 812 -40.48 2.24 -20.59
N VAL A 813 -40.24 2.39 -19.29
CA VAL A 813 -39.99 1.27 -18.35
C VAL A 813 -41.11 0.22 -18.45
N GLY A 814 -40.72 -1.05 -18.51
CA GLY A 814 -41.63 -2.19 -18.67
C GLY A 814 -42.09 -2.43 -20.10
N THR A 815 -41.50 -1.74 -21.10
CA THR A 815 -41.86 -1.90 -22.52
C THR A 815 -40.63 -1.88 -23.43
N SER A 816 -40.77 -2.37 -24.66
CA SER A 816 -39.76 -2.23 -25.74
C SER A 816 -39.94 -0.95 -26.57
N ASN A 817 -40.78 -0.01 -26.11
CA ASN A 817 -41.06 1.23 -26.83
C ASN A 817 -40.15 2.37 -26.38
N TYR A 818 -39.59 3.13 -27.33
CA TYR A 818 -38.93 4.39 -27.03
C TYR A 818 -39.93 5.42 -26.47
N CYS A 819 -39.49 6.15 -25.43
CA CYS A 819 -40.26 7.22 -24.76
C CYS A 819 -40.91 8.19 -25.76
N PRO A 820 -42.13 8.72 -25.50
CA PRO A 820 -42.80 9.65 -26.41
C PRO A 820 -42.02 10.95 -26.63
N GLU A 821 -42.13 11.51 -27.85
CA GLU A 821 -41.44 12.74 -28.28
C GLU A 821 -41.62 13.94 -27.33
N LYS A 822 -42.76 14.02 -26.64
CA LYS A 822 -43.05 15.07 -25.64
C LYS A 822 -42.05 15.11 -24.48
N LYS A 823 -41.30 14.03 -24.23
CA LYS A 823 -40.21 13.98 -23.23
C LYS A 823 -38.86 14.49 -23.77
N GLN A 824 -38.77 14.83 -25.06
CA GLN A 824 -37.60 15.39 -25.76
C GLN A 824 -36.27 14.68 -25.46
N ARG A 825 -36.27 13.34 -25.54
CA ARG A 825 -35.04 12.54 -25.44
C ARG A 825 -34.92 11.65 -26.67
N THR A 826 -34.02 12.03 -27.57
CA THR A 826 -33.66 11.27 -28.76
C THR A 826 -33.09 9.90 -28.33
N PRO A 827 -33.50 8.78 -28.97
CA PRO A 827 -32.86 7.49 -28.72
C PRO A 827 -31.34 7.56 -28.94
N SER A 828 -30.52 6.91 -28.12
CA SER A 828 -29.06 7.00 -28.18
C SER A 828 -28.36 5.76 -27.61
N TRP A 829 -27.14 5.49 -28.09
CA TRP A 829 -26.24 4.50 -27.50
C TRP A 829 -25.42 5.13 -26.38
N THR A 830 -26.05 5.25 -25.22
CA THR A 830 -25.43 5.78 -23.99
C THR A 830 -24.52 4.76 -23.32
N ASP A 831 -24.89 3.48 -23.41
CA ASP A 831 -24.22 2.36 -22.73
C ASP A 831 -23.20 1.70 -23.67
N ARG A 832 -21.91 1.69 -23.31
CA ARG A 832 -20.80 1.34 -24.23
C ARG A 832 -19.75 0.46 -23.57
N ILE A 833 -18.98 -0.27 -24.38
CA ILE A 833 -17.86 -1.13 -23.94
C ILE A 833 -16.70 -0.96 -24.92
N LEU A 834 -15.62 -0.34 -24.45
CA LEU A 834 -14.38 -0.08 -25.18
C LEU A 834 -13.28 -1.01 -24.64
N ILE A 835 -12.39 -1.48 -25.53
CA ILE A 835 -11.32 -2.42 -25.17
C ILE A 835 -9.99 -2.04 -25.79
N THR A 836 -8.88 -2.50 -25.22
CA THR A 836 -7.56 -2.50 -25.89
C THR A 836 -7.49 -3.57 -26.99
N ASP A 837 -6.65 -3.33 -28.00
CA ASP A 837 -6.51 -4.21 -29.18
C ASP A 837 -5.88 -5.58 -28.90
N ASN A 838 -5.29 -5.78 -27.72
CA ASN A 838 -4.73 -7.05 -27.27
C ASN A 838 -5.78 -8.02 -26.69
N MET A 839 -7.06 -7.69 -26.80
CA MET A 839 -8.18 -8.57 -26.46
C MET A 839 -9.05 -8.81 -27.71
N SER A 840 -9.50 -10.06 -27.87
CA SER A 840 -10.38 -10.42 -28.99
C SER A 840 -11.83 -10.29 -28.57
N ARG A 841 -12.63 -9.50 -29.31
CA ARG A 841 -14.07 -9.39 -29.08
C ARG A 841 -14.82 -10.47 -29.86
N LEU A 842 -15.48 -11.39 -29.14
CA LEU A 842 -16.26 -12.47 -29.73
C LEU A 842 -17.72 -12.06 -29.96
N VAL A 843 -18.30 -11.32 -29.02
CA VAL A 843 -19.70 -10.86 -29.08
C VAL A 843 -19.80 -9.43 -28.59
N TYR A 844 -20.66 -8.63 -29.23
CA TYR A 844 -21.05 -7.30 -28.74
C TYR A 844 -22.53 -7.04 -29.01
N SER A 845 -23.36 -6.95 -27.97
CA SER A 845 -24.82 -6.83 -28.15
C SER A 845 -25.51 -6.19 -26.94
N SER A 846 -26.80 -5.87 -27.11
CA SER A 846 -27.69 -5.44 -26.02
C SER A 846 -28.61 -6.58 -25.57
N ILE A 847 -29.07 -6.53 -24.32
CA ILE A 847 -29.99 -7.51 -23.72
C ILE A 847 -31.37 -6.86 -23.54
N ASP A 848 -32.46 -7.53 -23.94
CA ASP A 848 -33.81 -7.01 -23.71
C ASP A 848 -34.29 -7.25 -22.27
N ILE A 849 -33.79 -6.42 -21.35
CA ILE A 849 -34.27 -6.32 -19.96
C ILE A 849 -35.04 -5.02 -19.80
N GLN A 850 -36.31 -5.11 -19.41
CA GLN A 850 -37.27 -4.00 -19.46
C GLN A 850 -37.47 -3.31 -18.11
N THR A 851 -36.66 -3.65 -17.10
CA THR A 851 -36.77 -3.11 -15.74
C THR A 851 -36.30 -1.66 -15.62
N SER A 852 -35.53 -1.18 -16.60
CA SER A 852 -35.00 0.18 -16.70
C SER A 852 -35.46 0.87 -17.98
N ASP A 853 -35.26 2.19 -18.05
CA ASP A 853 -35.35 2.96 -19.29
C ASP A 853 -34.09 2.81 -20.17
N HIS A 854 -33.11 2.06 -19.69
CA HIS A 854 -31.96 1.57 -20.45
C HIS A 854 -32.07 0.08 -20.78
N ARG A 855 -31.29 -0.37 -21.78
CA ARG A 855 -31.01 -1.78 -22.04
C ARG A 855 -29.55 -2.09 -21.70
N PRO A 856 -29.27 -3.18 -20.95
CA PRO A 856 -27.91 -3.62 -20.71
C PRO A 856 -27.16 -3.86 -22.03
N VAL A 857 -25.87 -3.56 -22.02
CA VAL A 857 -24.94 -3.88 -23.11
C VAL A 857 -23.90 -4.85 -22.58
N PHE A 858 -23.61 -5.90 -23.34
CA PHE A 858 -22.60 -6.88 -22.97
C PHE A 858 -21.64 -7.17 -24.11
N SER A 859 -20.46 -7.67 -23.74
CA SER A 859 -19.47 -8.18 -24.65
C SER A 859 -18.85 -9.45 -24.07
N ILE A 860 -18.61 -10.43 -24.95
CA ILE A 860 -17.77 -11.59 -24.62
C ILE A 860 -16.42 -11.33 -25.27
N LEU A 861 -15.39 -11.33 -24.42
CA LEU A 861 -14.01 -11.08 -24.78
C LEU A 861 -13.18 -12.34 -24.54
N GLU A 862 -12.10 -12.47 -25.28
CA GLU A 862 -11.04 -13.43 -25.02
C GLU A 862 -9.74 -12.66 -24.79
N PHE A 863 -9.06 -12.96 -23.69
CA PHE A 863 -7.74 -12.43 -23.40
C PHE A 863 -6.78 -13.59 -23.14
N LYS A 864 -5.51 -13.38 -23.48
CA LYS A 864 -4.46 -14.37 -23.24
C LYS A 864 -3.83 -14.13 -21.88
N ALA A 865 -3.97 -15.11 -21.00
CA ALA A 865 -3.34 -15.11 -19.68
C ALA A 865 -1.99 -15.80 -19.77
N SER A 866 -0.91 -15.05 -19.53
CA SER A 866 0.45 -15.61 -19.52
C SER A 866 0.72 -16.32 -18.21
N MET A 867 1.14 -17.58 -18.31
CA MET A 867 1.34 -18.48 -17.19
C MET A 867 2.75 -19.07 -17.23
N LEU A 868 3.51 -18.87 -16.16
CA LEU A 868 4.78 -19.56 -15.95
C LEU A 868 4.56 -20.76 -15.03
N GLU A 869 4.89 -21.97 -15.50
CA GLU A 869 4.83 -23.15 -14.64
C GLU A 869 5.85 -23.01 -13.49
N ASN A 870 5.46 -23.41 -12.28
CA ASN A 870 6.32 -23.34 -11.08
C ASN A 870 7.72 -23.95 -11.30
N LYS A 871 7.83 -25.02 -12.09
CA LYS A 871 9.14 -25.66 -12.38
C LYS A 871 10.13 -24.70 -13.06
N HIS A 872 9.64 -23.87 -13.99
CA HIS A 872 10.45 -22.92 -14.74
C HIS A 872 10.79 -21.69 -13.90
N TYR A 873 9.86 -21.23 -13.05
CA TYR A 873 10.15 -20.21 -12.05
C TYR A 873 11.31 -20.64 -11.14
N TRP A 874 11.23 -21.83 -10.54
CA TRP A 874 12.30 -22.34 -9.67
C TRP A 874 13.60 -22.64 -10.43
N GLN A 875 13.52 -22.97 -11.72
CA GLN A 875 14.71 -23.13 -12.55
C GLN A 875 15.41 -21.78 -12.79
N ALA A 876 14.65 -20.73 -13.13
CA ALA A 876 15.18 -19.38 -13.32
C ALA A 876 15.87 -18.86 -12.06
N LEU A 877 15.31 -19.12 -10.88
CA LEU A 877 15.94 -18.80 -9.60
C LEU A 877 17.30 -19.51 -9.43
N ARG A 878 17.36 -20.81 -9.72
CA ARG A 878 18.63 -21.57 -9.64
C ARG A 878 19.66 -21.12 -10.66
N GLU A 879 19.23 -20.77 -11.87
CA GLU A 879 20.10 -20.24 -12.92
C GLU A 879 20.69 -18.88 -12.51
N ALA A 880 19.86 -17.98 -11.96
CA ALA A 880 20.31 -16.71 -11.41
C ALA A 880 21.33 -16.88 -10.27
N GLU A 881 21.07 -17.81 -9.33
CA GLU A 881 22.01 -18.13 -8.25
C GLU A 881 23.33 -18.69 -8.80
N ALA A 882 23.28 -19.54 -9.81
CA ALA A 882 24.48 -20.10 -10.44
C ALA A 882 25.30 -19.03 -11.18
N GLU A 883 24.66 -18.15 -11.96
CA GLU A 883 25.33 -17.03 -12.65
C GLU A 883 25.98 -16.05 -11.65
N TYR A 884 25.25 -15.72 -10.57
CA TYR A 884 25.77 -14.90 -9.48
C TYR A 884 27.03 -15.53 -8.86
N ASN A 885 26.98 -16.81 -8.52
CA ASN A 885 28.10 -17.53 -7.91
C ASN A 885 29.32 -17.67 -8.85
N ASN A 886 29.11 -17.79 -10.16
CA ASN A 886 30.21 -17.84 -11.13
C ASN A 886 30.92 -16.48 -11.28
N THR A 887 30.15 -15.39 -11.24
CA THR A 887 30.68 -14.02 -11.34
C THR A 887 31.52 -13.69 -10.11
N THR A 888 31.04 -14.02 -8.91
CA THR A 888 31.82 -13.81 -7.67
C THR A 888 33.12 -14.64 -7.64
N GLN A 889 33.13 -15.87 -8.16
CA GLN A 889 34.34 -16.70 -8.22
C GLN A 889 35.41 -16.18 -9.20
N THR A 890 35.00 -15.57 -10.31
CA THR A 890 35.93 -15.01 -11.31
C THR A 890 36.59 -13.73 -10.81
N ASP A 891 35.86 -12.89 -10.08
CA ASP A 891 36.42 -11.68 -9.47
C ASP A 891 37.34 -11.96 -8.27
N ASN A 892 37.17 -13.07 -7.56
CA ASN A 892 38.06 -13.52 -6.48
C ASN A 892 39.45 -14.02 -6.97
N SER A 893 39.69 -14.04 -8.29
CA SER A 893 40.95 -14.50 -8.90
C SER A 893 41.90 -13.36 -9.33
N VAL A 894 41.49 -12.10 -9.08
CA VAL A 894 42.26 -10.86 -9.28
C VAL A 894 42.60 -10.29 -7.92
#